data_AF-A0A7K5MAD5-F1
#
_entry.id   AF-A0A7K5MAD5-F1
#
_cell.length_a   1.000
_cell.length_b   1.000
_cell.length_c   1.000
_cell.angle_alpha   90.00
_cell.angle_beta   90.00
_cell.angle_gamma   90.00
#
_symmetry.space_group_name_H-M   'P 1'
#
loop_
_entity.id
_entity.type
_entity.pdbx_description
1 polymer ?
#
loop_
_entity_poly.entity_id
_entity_poly.type
_entity_poly.pdbx_seq_one_letter_code
_entity_poly.pdbx_strand_id
1 'polypeptide(L)'
;QVDRFLHQLRLSDDVLQDVTARFQAEMLKGLARDTNPTAAVKMLPSFMRSLPDGSEKGQFLAVDLGGSQLRAHQVKVFDDGKQSSQLESKLYPTPKEVTQGNGAELFDYIADCLSDFMETRNLKQKKLPLGFTFSFPCKQTKLDEGVLLEWTKHFRVRGVQGTDVVSSLHRALQKHQANLDVLALVNDTVGTMMTCGYDDQRCEVGLIIGTGTNACYMEEMRHISLVEGDEGRMCINTEWGAFGDDGALDDLRTEFDRELDLGSLNPGKQLFEKMISSLYLGELVRLILLKMTKEGLLFNGKVSTALLTKGKIEMKHVSAMEKHKEGLSNTREILRELKLFPSEEDCVAVQHVCTIVSFRSANLCAAALAAILTRLRDNKKLLRMRTTVGIDGGLYKTHPKYAQRLHKVVRRLVPTCDVRFLLSQGGSGRGAALVTAVALRLAAQRRRLDAALAPFLLPPSTLQEVRDSMRAELEYGLKRETQGQATVKMLPTYVCGMPDGTEKGKFLALDLGGTNFRVLLVKIKSGRRRSVQMYNKIFAIPLEIMQGTGEELFDHIVQCIADFLDYMGIKGARLPLGFTFSFPCRQASIDKGTLVGWTKGFKATDCEGEDVVDMLREAIRRRNEFDLDIVAVVNDTVGTMMTCGYEDPNCEIGLIAGTGTNVCYMEDMKNIEIVEGNEGQMCINTEWGAFGDNGCIDHIRTKYDREVDEGSLNPGKQRYEKMTSGMYLGEIVRQILIDLTKQGLLFRGHISESLRKRGIFETKFLSQIESDRLALLQVRRVLQQLGLDSTCEDSIIVKEVCAAVSTRAARLCGAGLAAVVEKKRQNRGVERLQITVGVDGTLYKLHPHFSRLLQETVKELAPQCAVTFMLSEDGSGKGAALITAVAKRLHNVGQK
;
A
#
# COMPACT_ATOMS: atom_id res chain seq x y z
N GLN A 1 -43.14 38.36 -27.80
CA GLN A 1 -44.01 37.16 -27.99
C GLN A 1 -43.24 35.87 -27.77
N VAL A 2 -42.08 35.66 -28.42
CA VAL A 2 -41.22 34.46 -28.24
C VAL A 2 -40.88 34.20 -26.76
N ASP A 3 -40.49 35.22 -25.99
CA ASP A 3 -40.18 35.05 -24.55
C ASP A 3 -41.35 34.54 -23.71
N ARG A 4 -42.57 34.97 -24.04
CA ARG A 4 -43.79 34.50 -23.36
C ARG A 4 -44.09 33.05 -23.76
N PHE A 5 -43.93 32.72 -25.04
CA PHE A 5 -44.12 31.37 -25.56
C PHE A 5 -43.12 30.38 -24.94
N LEU A 6 -41.86 30.79 -24.79
CA LEU A 6 -40.76 29.96 -24.27
C LEU A 6 -40.36 30.29 -22.83
N HIS A 7 -41.28 30.84 -22.02
CA HIS A 7 -40.96 31.28 -20.65
C HIS A 7 -40.40 30.13 -19.78
N GLN A 8 -40.88 28.90 -19.97
CA GLN A 8 -40.41 27.70 -19.26
C GLN A 8 -38.94 27.33 -19.60
N LEU A 9 -38.43 27.75 -20.75
CA LEU A 9 -37.03 27.52 -21.14
C LEU A 9 -36.07 28.57 -20.55
N ARG A 10 -36.60 29.65 -19.95
CA ARG A 10 -35.81 30.78 -19.43
C ARG A 10 -35.61 30.62 -17.92
N LEU A 11 -34.53 29.96 -17.55
CA LEU A 11 -34.22 29.65 -16.15
C LEU A 11 -33.64 30.88 -15.42
N SER A 12 -34.21 31.20 -14.25
CA SER A 12 -33.69 32.23 -13.34
C SER A 12 -32.49 31.72 -12.54
N ASP A 13 -31.77 32.61 -11.86
CA ASP A 13 -30.65 32.19 -11.01
C ASP A 13 -31.11 31.34 -9.83
N ASP A 14 -32.29 31.61 -9.25
CA ASP A 14 -32.86 30.79 -8.16
C ASP A 14 -33.12 29.35 -8.63
N VAL A 15 -33.67 29.19 -9.84
CA VAL A 15 -33.89 27.86 -10.44
C VAL A 15 -32.56 27.17 -10.69
N LEU A 16 -31.53 27.89 -11.14
CA LEU A 16 -30.21 27.30 -11.37
C LEU A 16 -29.51 26.90 -10.07
N GLN A 17 -29.68 27.67 -8.98
CA GLN A 17 -29.19 27.30 -7.65
C GLN A 17 -29.88 26.05 -7.12
N ASP A 18 -31.20 25.93 -7.33
CA ASP A 18 -31.95 24.71 -6.99
C ASP A 18 -31.45 23.50 -7.80
N VAL A 19 -31.27 23.64 -9.12
CA VAL A 19 -30.65 22.58 -9.95
C VAL A 19 -29.25 22.20 -9.45
N THR A 20 -28.43 23.18 -9.07
CA THR A 20 -27.12 22.94 -8.45
C THR A 20 -27.26 22.10 -7.18
N ALA A 21 -28.19 22.44 -6.29
CA ALA A 21 -28.42 21.71 -5.04
C ALA A 21 -28.92 20.28 -5.28
N ARG A 22 -29.89 20.09 -6.19
CA ARG A 22 -30.39 18.77 -6.60
C ARG A 22 -29.26 17.89 -7.17
N PHE A 23 -28.39 18.47 -7.99
CA PHE A 23 -27.25 17.74 -8.54
C PHE A 23 -26.23 17.35 -7.46
N GLN A 24 -25.96 18.22 -6.48
CA GLN A 24 -25.10 17.87 -5.33
C GLN A 24 -25.65 16.69 -4.54
N ALA A 25 -26.97 16.64 -4.33
CA ALA A 25 -27.63 15.52 -3.66
C ALA A 25 -27.46 14.21 -4.46
N GLU A 26 -27.65 14.25 -5.78
CA GLU A 26 -27.43 13.08 -6.65
C GLU A 26 -25.96 12.63 -6.69
N MET A 27 -24.99 13.56 -6.63
CA MET A 27 -23.57 13.21 -6.50
C MET A 27 -23.29 12.41 -5.21
N LEU A 28 -23.86 12.84 -4.08
CA LEU A 28 -23.71 12.13 -2.79
C LEU A 28 -24.37 10.75 -2.84
N LYS A 29 -25.57 10.67 -3.43
CA LYS A 29 -26.30 9.42 -3.64
C LYS A 29 -25.51 8.44 -4.52
N GLY A 30 -24.85 8.94 -5.56
CA GLY A 30 -24.02 8.13 -6.45
C GLY A 30 -22.71 7.64 -5.81
N LEU A 31 -22.11 8.40 -4.87
CA LEU A 31 -20.86 8.01 -4.22
C LEU A 31 -21.04 7.00 -3.06
N ALA A 32 -22.22 7.00 -2.42
CA ALA A 32 -22.51 6.14 -1.28
C ALA A 32 -22.94 4.72 -1.72
N ARG A 33 -22.38 3.71 -1.04
CA ARG A 33 -22.57 2.29 -1.39
C ARG A 33 -24.03 1.85 -1.36
N ASP A 34 -24.80 2.35 -0.40
CA ASP A 34 -26.18 1.91 -0.17
C ASP A 34 -27.17 2.54 -1.15
N THR A 35 -26.86 3.72 -1.68
CA THR A 35 -27.74 4.49 -2.57
C THR A 35 -27.31 4.45 -4.03
N ASN A 36 -26.06 4.11 -4.33
CA ASN A 36 -25.53 4.01 -5.71
C ASN A 36 -26.37 3.13 -6.64
N PRO A 37 -26.90 1.94 -6.23
CA PRO A 37 -27.68 1.09 -7.13
C PRO A 37 -28.91 1.77 -7.75
N THR A 38 -29.50 2.75 -7.06
CA THR A 38 -30.69 3.51 -7.50
C THR A 38 -30.39 4.96 -7.85
N ALA A 39 -29.14 5.40 -7.79
CA ALA A 39 -28.73 6.75 -8.19
C ALA A 39 -28.86 6.95 -9.70
N ALA A 40 -29.37 8.11 -10.13
CA ALA A 40 -29.40 8.46 -11.54
C ALA A 40 -28.01 8.87 -12.02
N VAL A 41 -27.32 9.71 -11.23
CA VAL A 41 -25.92 10.09 -11.44
C VAL A 41 -25.02 9.00 -10.84
N LYS A 42 -24.34 8.25 -11.70
CA LYS A 42 -23.67 6.99 -11.30
C LYS A 42 -22.37 7.16 -10.53
N MET A 43 -21.68 8.29 -10.68
CA MET A 43 -20.42 8.61 -9.97
C MET A 43 -19.39 7.48 -10.07
N LEU A 44 -19.11 7.03 -11.29
CA LEU A 44 -18.31 5.85 -11.60
C LEU A 44 -16.82 6.08 -11.27
N PRO A 45 -16.19 5.20 -10.48
CA PRO A 45 -14.75 5.24 -10.24
C PRO A 45 -13.94 4.94 -11.51
N SER A 46 -13.02 5.82 -11.89
CA SER A 46 -12.18 5.64 -13.09
C SER A 46 -10.86 4.89 -12.86
N PHE A 47 -10.52 4.62 -11.59
CA PHE A 47 -9.21 4.09 -11.16
C PHE A 47 -8.00 4.95 -11.53
N MET A 48 -8.22 6.16 -12.03
CA MET A 48 -7.19 7.16 -12.21
C MET A 48 -7.01 7.95 -10.90
N ARG A 49 -5.87 7.74 -10.22
CA ARG A 49 -5.58 8.32 -8.90
C ARG A 49 -4.66 9.55 -8.91
N SER A 50 -3.95 9.78 -10.00
CA SER A 50 -2.98 10.88 -10.10
C SER A 50 -2.98 11.54 -11.47
N LEU A 51 -2.97 12.87 -11.48
CA LEU A 51 -2.65 13.64 -12.68
C LEU A 51 -1.21 13.36 -13.13
N PRO A 52 -0.85 13.67 -14.38
CA PRO A 52 0.53 13.60 -14.84
C PRO A 52 1.42 14.52 -13.99
N ASP A 53 2.59 14.04 -13.58
CA ASP A 53 3.53 14.82 -12.75
C ASP A 53 4.73 15.36 -13.54
N GLY A 54 4.83 15.02 -14.83
CA GLY A 54 5.91 15.41 -15.73
C GLY A 54 7.04 14.40 -15.82
N SER A 55 7.02 13.32 -15.03
CA SER A 55 7.97 12.21 -15.16
C SER A 55 7.52 11.15 -16.17
N GLU A 56 6.33 11.31 -16.74
CA GLU A 56 5.84 10.46 -17.83
C GLU A 56 6.73 10.60 -19.07
N LYS A 57 7.11 9.47 -19.67
CA LYS A 57 7.91 9.44 -20.91
C LYS A 57 7.62 8.20 -21.74
N GLY A 58 7.77 8.33 -23.06
CA GLY A 58 7.64 7.20 -23.98
C GLY A 58 6.81 7.51 -25.21
N GLN A 59 6.53 6.47 -25.98
CA GLN A 59 5.72 6.51 -27.20
C GLN A 59 4.49 5.63 -27.00
N PHE A 60 3.31 6.20 -27.22
CA PHE A 60 2.02 5.59 -26.92
C PHE A 60 1.09 5.72 -28.12
N LEU A 61 0.19 4.75 -28.26
CA LEU A 61 -0.98 4.91 -29.12
C LEU A 61 -2.20 5.22 -28.26
N ALA A 62 -3.14 5.94 -28.82
CA ALA A 62 -4.47 6.06 -28.26
C ALA A 62 -5.54 5.94 -29.33
N VAL A 63 -6.67 5.35 -28.98
CA VAL A 63 -7.87 5.32 -29.82
C VAL A 63 -9.02 5.97 -29.09
N ASP A 64 -9.80 6.77 -29.81
CA ASP A 64 -10.91 7.53 -29.26
C ASP A 64 -12.20 7.21 -30.01
N LEU A 65 -13.14 6.62 -29.28
CA LEU A 65 -14.45 6.23 -29.75
C LEU A 65 -15.56 6.85 -28.88
N GLY A 66 -16.58 7.36 -29.56
CA GLY A 66 -17.84 7.81 -28.95
C GLY A 66 -18.26 9.22 -29.37
N GLY A 67 -17.38 9.97 -30.03
CA GLY A 67 -17.74 11.17 -30.79
C GLY A 67 -18.43 10.84 -32.12
N SER A 68 -18.45 11.81 -33.04
CA SER A 68 -18.97 11.62 -34.41
C SER A 68 -18.01 10.85 -35.35
N GLN A 69 -16.75 10.69 -34.95
CA GLN A 69 -15.69 10.02 -35.72
C GLN A 69 -14.78 9.27 -34.75
N LEU A 70 -14.22 8.14 -35.22
CA LEU A 70 -13.15 7.43 -34.53
C LEU A 70 -11.83 8.16 -34.79
N ARG A 71 -10.97 8.27 -33.77
CA ARG A 71 -9.63 8.86 -33.90
C ARG A 71 -8.56 7.90 -33.45
N ALA A 72 -7.51 7.75 -34.24
CA ALA A 72 -6.27 7.11 -33.80
C ALA A 72 -5.20 8.18 -33.59
N HIS A 73 -4.45 8.05 -32.52
CA HIS A 73 -3.44 9.00 -32.09
C HIS A 73 -2.12 8.28 -31.84
N GLN A 74 -1.02 8.93 -32.20
CA GLN A 74 0.31 8.64 -31.68
C GLN A 74 0.73 9.81 -30.79
N VAL A 75 1.12 9.50 -29.56
CA VAL A 75 1.61 10.48 -28.59
C VAL A 75 3.01 10.11 -28.19
N LYS A 76 3.96 11.02 -28.36
CA LYS A 76 5.32 10.90 -27.83
C LYS A 76 5.47 11.91 -26.70
N VAL A 77 5.84 11.45 -25.52
CA VAL A 77 6.14 12.28 -24.35
C VAL A 77 7.65 12.23 -24.15
N PHE A 78 8.30 13.40 -24.19
CA PHE A 78 9.76 13.49 -24.15
C PHE A 78 10.27 13.63 -22.71
N ASP A 79 11.46 13.07 -22.46
CA ASP A 79 12.19 13.20 -21.20
C ASP A 79 13.17 14.39 -21.29
N ASP A 80 12.63 15.60 -21.42
CA ASP A 80 13.40 16.83 -21.65
C ASP A 80 13.31 17.83 -20.48
N GLY A 81 12.62 17.45 -19.39
CA GLY A 81 12.34 18.31 -18.24
C GLY A 81 11.42 19.50 -18.53
N LYS A 82 10.84 19.60 -19.74
CA LYS A 82 9.97 20.70 -20.18
C LYS A 82 8.52 20.28 -20.42
N GLN A 83 8.16 19.05 -20.05
CA GLN A 83 6.83 18.48 -20.30
C GLN A 83 6.41 18.66 -21.77
N SER A 84 7.30 18.32 -22.71
CA SER A 84 6.97 18.41 -24.13
C SER A 84 6.36 17.11 -24.65
N SER A 85 5.38 17.24 -25.55
CA SER A 85 4.78 16.08 -26.23
C SER A 85 4.49 16.37 -27.69
N GLN A 86 4.63 15.34 -28.53
CA GLN A 86 4.25 15.36 -29.94
C GLN A 86 2.97 14.53 -30.13
N LEU A 87 1.99 15.09 -30.81
CA LEU A 87 0.73 14.42 -31.15
C LEU A 87 0.57 14.33 -32.67
N GLU A 88 0.33 13.11 -33.16
CA GLU A 88 -0.10 12.86 -34.53
C GLU A 88 -1.43 12.13 -34.50
N SER A 89 -2.36 12.46 -35.40
CA SER A 89 -3.73 11.92 -35.37
C SER A 89 -4.23 11.57 -36.77
N LYS A 90 -5.13 10.59 -36.86
CA LYS A 90 -5.91 10.28 -38.07
C LYS A 90 -7.37 10.07 -37.70
N LEU A 91 -8.27 10.61 -38.52
CA LEU A 91 -9.72 10.54 -38.35
C LEU A 91 -10.28 9.45 -39.25
N TYR A 92 -11.17 8.62 -38.71
CA TYR A 92 -11.87 7.56 -39.43
C TYR A 92 -13.37 7.79 -39.33
N PRO A 93 -14.09 7.83 -40.47
CA PRO A 93 -15.54 7.99 -40.48
C PRO A 93 -16.21 6.71 -39.99
N THR A 94 -17.01 6.77 -38.91
CA THR A 94 -17.68 5.59 -38.36
C THR A 94 -19.02 5.36 -39.05
N PRO A 95 -19.19 4.32 -39.89
CA PRO A 95 -20.42 4.08 -40.62
C PRO A 95 -21.59 3.73 -39.69
N LYS A 96 -22.83 3.96 -40.14
CA LYS A 96 -24.02 3.64 -39.32
C LYS A 96 -24.13 2.15 -39.05
N GLU A 97 -23.75 1.34 -40.03
CA GLU A 97 -23.69 -0.11 -39.99
C GLU A 97 -22.82 -0.59 -38.83
N VAL A 98 -21.73 0.13 -38.52
CA VAL A 98 -20.84 -0.16 -37.40
C VAL A 98 -21.46 0.31 -36.07
N THR A 99 -21.99 1.53 -36.02
CA THR A 99 -22.59 2.09 -34.77
C THR A 99 -23.91 1.44 -34.35
N GLN A 100 -24.58 0.72 -35.25
CA GLN A 100 -25.86 0.05 -35.02
C GLN A 100 -25.81 -1.46 -35.33
N GLY A 101 -24.61 -1.99 -35.59
CA GLY A 101 -24.36 -3.38 -35.94
C GLY A 101 -24.22 -4.29 -34.71
N ASN A 102 -23.24 -5.18 -34.75
CA ASN A 102 -22.89 -6.05 -33.63
C ASN A 102 -21.48 -5.78 -33.07
N GLY A 103 -21.21 -6.29 -31.88
CA GLY A 103 -19.95 -6.03 -31.17
C GLY A 103 -18.71 -6.46 -31.96
N ALA A 104 -18.75 -7.60 -32.65
CA ALA A 104 -17.62 -8.06 -33.43
C ALA A 104 -17.28 -7.08 -34.56
N GLU A 105 -18.29 -6.62 -35.31
CA GLU A 105 -18.11 -5.62 -36.38
C GLU A 105 -17.52 -4.31 -35.85
N LEU A 106 -17.98 -3.84 -34.68
CA LEU A 106 -17.43 -2.63 -34.07
C LEU A 106 -15.96 -2.77 -33.71
N PHE A 107 -15.59 -3.83 -32.99
CA PHE A 107 -14.22 -3.99 -32.51
C PHE A 107 -13.25 -4.39 -33.63
N ASP A 108 -13.69 -5.17 -34.63
CA ASP A 108 -12.90 -5.45 -35.84
C ASP A 108 -12.65 -4.14 -36.61
N TYR A 109 -13.67 -3.28 -36.77
CA TYR A 109 -13.49 -1.98 -37.42
C TYR A 109 -12.47 -1.08 -36.69
N ILE A 110 -12.49 -1.07 -35.35
CA ILE A 110 -11.49 -0.33 -34.55
C ILE A 110 -10.08 -0.92 -34.77
N ALA A 111 -9.97 -2.25 -34.77
CA ALA A 111 -8.70 -2.94 -35.00
C ALA A 111 -8.13 -2.67 -36.40
N ASP A 112 -8.98 -2.64 -37.44
CA ASP A 112 -8.60 -2.27 -38.80
C ASP A 112 -8.09 -0.84 -38.88
N CYS A 113 -8.82 0.11 -38.28
CA CYS A 113 -8.40 1.52 -38.25
C CYS A 113 -7.05 1.68 -37.53
N LEU A 114 -6.83 0.96 -36.43
CA LEU A 114 -5.55 0.97 -35.73
C LEU A 114 -4.42 0.33 -36.57
N SER A 115 -4.69 -0.78 -37.26
CA SER A 115 -3.72 -1.44 -38.13
C SER A 115 -3.28 -0.54 -39.29
N ASP A 116 -4.24 0.12 -39.96
CA ASP A 116 -3.98 1.11 -41.00
C ASP A 116 -3.21 2.33 -40.43
N PHE A 117 -3.57 2.82 -39.25
CA PHE A 117 -2.83 3.90 -38.60
C PHE A 117 -1.38 3.51 -38.30
N MET A 118 -1.15 2.30 -37.79
CA MET A 118 0.19 1.79 -37.51
C MET A 118 1.01 1.59 -38.78
N GLU A 119 0.39 1.13 -39.87
CA GLU A 119 1.04 0.93 -41.17
C GLU A 119 1.47 2.25 -41.79
N THR A 120 0.56 3.23 -41.86
CA THR A 120 0.86 4.58 -42.39
C THR A 120 1.93 5.33 -41.58
N ARG A 121 2.27 4.86 -40.38
CA ARG A 121 3.27 5.44 -39.48
C ARG A 121 4.50 4.55 -39.25
N ASN A 122 4.62 3.42 -39.97
CA ASN A 122 5.72 2.45 -39.81
C ASN A 122 5.90 1.92 -38.37
N LEU A 123 4.80 1.58 -37.70
CA LEU A 123 4.79 1.13 -36.30
C LEU A 123 4.47 -0.36 -36.10
N LYS A 124 4.13 -1.11 -37.16
CA LYS A 124 3.68 -2.52 -37.06
C LYS A 124 4.65 -3.46 -36.33
N GLN A 125 5.96 -3.18 -36.38
CA GLN A 125 6.98 -3.99 -35.71
C GLN A 125 7.17 -3.65 -34.22
N LYS A 126 6.60 -2.55 -33.72
CA LYS A 126 6.75 -2.11 -32.34
C LYS A 126 5.59 -2.60 -31.48
N LYS A 127 5.90 -3.16 -30.31
CA LYS A 127 4.90 -3.36 -29.27
C LYS A 127 4.65 -2.04 -28.55
N LEU A 128 3.50 -1.41 -28.80
CA LEU A 128 3.17 -0.11 -28.23
C LEU A 128 2.02 -0.21 -27.23
N PRO A 129 2.11 0.48 -26.08
CA PRO A 129 0.97 0.64 -25.18
C PRO A 129 -0.17 1.42 -25.84
N LEU A 130 -1.39 0.96 -25.64
CA LEU A 130 -2.61 1.57 -26.17
C LEU A 130 -3.49 2.10 -25.02
N GLY A 131 -3.80 3.39 -25.06
CA GLY A 131 -4.90 3.99 -24.30
C GLY A 131 -6.20 3.97 -25.09
N PHE A 132 -7.30 3.55 -24.49
CA PHE A 132 -8.61 3.49 -25.11
C PHE A 132 -9.53 4.54 -24.48
N THR A 133 -9.77 5.64 -25.19
CA THR A 133 -10.88 6.54 -24.85
C THR A 133 -12.18 5.93 -25.36
N PHE A 134 -13.08 5.60 -24.44
CA PHE A 134 -14.38 5.04 -24.73
C PHE A 134 -15.45 5.87 -24.00
N SER A 135 -16.15 6.70 -24.76
CA SER A 135 -16.97 7.79 -24.22
C SER A 135 -18.37 7.32 -23.83
N PHE A 136 -18.46 6.28 -23.01
CA PHE A 136 -19.71 5.69 -22.55
C PHE A 136 -19.62 5.29 -21.07
N PRO A 137 -20.76 5.13 -20.37
CA PRO A 137 -20.78 4.66 -18.99
C PRO A 137 -20.19 3.24 -18.86
N CYS A 138 -19.03 3.13 -18.23
CA CYS A 138 -18.36 1.85 -17.98
C CYS A 138 -18.12 1.63 -16.48
N LYS A 139 -18.50 0.46 -15.97
CA LYS A 139 -18.09 0.00 -14.65
C LYS A 139 -16.69 -0.61 -14.73
N GLN A 140 -15.75 -0.05 -13.98
CA GLN A 140 -14.36 -0.50 -13.91
C GLN A 140 -14.07 -1.02 -12.49
N THR A 141 -13.18 -2.01 -12.34
CA THR A 141 -12.54 -2.37 -11.07
C THR A 141 -11.01 -2.20 -11.10
N LYS A 142 -10.46 -1.87 -12.28
CA LYS A 142 -9.07 -1.50 -12.54
C LYS A 142 -9.00 -0.71 -13.86
N LEU A 143 -7.84 -0.15 -14.16
CA LEU A 143 -7.67 0.81 -15.27
C LEU A 143 -7.77 0.16 -16.66
N ASP A 144 -7.38 -1.11 -16.81
CA ASP A 144 -7.32 -1.87 -18.05
C ASP A 144 -8.58 -2.72 -18.33
N GLU A 145 -9.72 -2.37 -17.72
CA GLU A 145 -11.00 -3.04 -17.96
C GLU A 145 -12.16 -2.05 -17.92
N GLY A 146 -13.28 -2.43 -18.53
CA GLY A 146 -14.54 -1.74 -18.27
C GLY A 146 -15.74 -2.41 -18.89
N VAL A 147 -16.72 -2.72 -18.05
CA VAL A 147 -18.00 -3.29 -18.47
C VAL A 147 -18.93 -2.16 -18.90
N LEU A 148 -19.34 -2.16 -20.17
CA LEU A 148 -20.31 -1.17 -20.68
C LEU A 148 -21.65 -1.34 -19.96
N LEU A 149 -22.12 -0.28 -19.30
CA LEU A 149 -23.42 -0.30 -18.60
C LEU A 149 -24.57 -0.08 -19.55
N GLU A 150 -24.46 0.93 -20.41
CA GLU A 150 -25.48 1.28 -21.39
C GLU A 150 -24.90 2.11 -22.54
N TRP A 151 -25.51 1.98 -23.72
CA TRP A 151 -25.18 2.85 -24.85
C TRP A 151 -25.87 4.20 -24.73
N THR A 152 -25.15 5.26 -25.12
CA THR A 152 -25.66 6.64 -25.18
C THR A 152 -25.43 7.25 -26.56
N LYS A 153 -25.92 8.47 -26.78
CA LYS A 153 -25.79 9.21 -28.04
C LYS A 153 -26.46 8.48 -29.22
N HIS A 154 -25.68 8.13 -30.25
CA HIS A 154 -26.16 7.52 -31.50
C HIS A 154 -25.71 6.06 -31.67
N PHE A 155 -25.05 5.49 -30.66
CA PHE A 155 -24.58 4.11 -30.69
C PHE A 155 -25.66 3.18 -30.15
N ARG A 156 -25.83 2.02 -30.80
CA ARG A 156 -26.68 0.92 -30.34
C ARG A 156 -26.16 -0.39 -30.91
N VAL A 157 -25.01 -0.84 -30.42
CA VAL A 157 -24.33 -2.03 -30.91
C VAL A 157 -24.73 -3.25 -30.09
N ARG A 158 -25.23 -4.29 -30.78
CA ARG A 158 -25.73 -5.52 -30.14
C ARG A 158 -24.58 -6.35 -29.56
N GLY A 159 -24.80 -6.94 -28.39
CA GLY A 159 -23.86 -7.88 -27.76
C GLY A 159 -22.66 -7.25 -27.04
N VAL A 160 -22.65 -5.92 -26.82
CA VAL A 160 -21.55 -5.21 -26.11
C VAL A 160 -21.97 -4.78 -24.70
N GLN A 161 -23.23 -4.40 -24.50
CA GLN A 161 -23.73 -4.01 -23.17
C GLN A 161 -23.60 -5.18 -22.18
N GLY A 162 -23.08 -4.92 -20.99
CA GLY A 162 -22.79 -5.93 -19.97
C GLY A 162 -21.51 -6.72 -20.21
N THR A 163 -20.74 -6.40 -21.26
CA THR A 163 -19.45 -7.04 -21.56
C THR A 163 -18.28 -6.09 -21.34
N ASP A 164 -17.10 -6.65 -21.06
CA ASP A 164 -15.85 -5.88 -21.00
C ASP A 164 -15.39 -5.48 -22.41
N VAL A 165 -15.35 -4.17 -22.66
CA VAL A 165 -14.98 -3.60 -23.96
C VAL A 165 -13.48 -3.72 -24.22
N VAL A 166 -12.65 -3.79 -23.17
CA VAL A 166 -11.20 -3.99 -23.32
C VAL A 166 -10.92 -5.40 -23.80
N SER A 167 -11.51 -6.41 -23.15
CA SER A 167 -11.45 -7.81 -23.61
C SER A 167 -11.94 -7.98 -25.04
N SER A 168 -12.99 -7.25 -25.42
CA SER A 168 -13.54 -7.32 -26.78
C SER A 168 -12.63 -6.69 -27.83
N LEU A 169 -12.04 -5.52 -27.53
CA LEU A 169 -11.01 -4.91 -28.37
C LEU A 169 -9.75 -5.77 -28.44
N HIS A 170 -9.31 -6.37 -27.34
CA HIS A 170 -8.14 -7.24 -27.30
C HIS A 170 -8.29 -8.44 -28.24
N ARG A 171 -9.47 -9.10 -28.25
CA ARG A 171 -9.77 -10.19 -29.18
C ARG A 171 -9.69 -9.75 -30.65
N ALA A 172 -10.24 -8.57 -30.97
CA ALA A 172 -10.16 -8.03 -32.33
C ALA A 172 -8.70 -7.70 -32.72
N LEU A 173 -7.93 -7.07 -31.82
CA LEU A 173 -6.51 -6.77 -32.07
C LEU A 173 -5.68 -8.05 -32.30
N GLN A 174 -5.92 -9.11 -31.53
CA GLN A 174 -5.28 -10.42 -31.73
C GLN A 174 -5.64 -11.03 -33.09
N LYS A 175 -6.91 -11.01 -33.47
CA LYS A 175 -7.39 -11.49 -34.78
C LYS A 175 -6.71 -10.75 -35.94
N HIS A 176 -6.48 -9.45 -35.80
CA HIS A 176 -5.82 -8.60 -36.81
C HIS A 176 -4.28 -8.58 -36.67
N GLN A 177 -3.71 -9.43 -35.80
CA GLN A 177 -2.26 -9.53 -35.54
C GLN A 177 -1.61 -8.19 -35.15
N ALA A 178 -2.37 -7.29 -34.52
CA ALA A 178 -1.87 -6.02 -34.03
C ALA A 178 -1.16 -6.20 -32.68
N ASN A 179 0.14 -5.88 -32.62
CA ASN A 179 0.95 -6.03 -31.42
C ASN A 179 0.75 -4.85 -30.43
N LEU A 180 -0.45 -4.75 -29.86
CA LEU A 180 -0.85 -3.67 -28.95
C LEU A 180 -1.34 -4.21 -27.60
N ASP A 181 -0.87 -3.60 -26.52
CA ASP A 181 -1.36 -3.88 -25.16
C ASP A 181 -2.28 -2.73 -24.72
N VAL A 182 -3.56 -3.01 -24.49
CA VAL A 182 -4.50 -2.05 -23.91
C VAL A 182 -4.20 -1.92 -22.42
N LEU A 183 -3.64 -0.78 -21.99
CA LEU A 183 -3.24 -0.57 -20.59
C LEU A 183 -4.19 0.34 -19.82
N ALA A 184 -5.03 1.08 -20.52
CA ALA A 184 -5.98 1.98 -19.90
C ALA A 184 -7.24 2.15 -20.75
N LEU A 185 -8.40 2.00 -20.10
CA LEU A 185 -9.69 2.44 -20.58
C LEU A 185 -10.09 3.70 -19.82
N VAL A 186 -10.42 4.77 -20.54
CA VAL A 186 -10.83 6.04 -19.94
C VAL A 186 -12.04 6.62 -20.65
N ASN A 187 -12.87 7.36 -19.91
CA ASN A 187 -13.89 8.21 -20.50
C ASN A 187 -13.25 9.47 -21.14
N ASP A 188 -13.91 10.08 -22.12
CA ASP A 188 -13.45 11.31 -22.78
C ASP A 188 -13.31 12.50 -21.83
N THR A 189 -14.16 12.57 -20.80
CA THR A 189 -13.99 13.55 -19.70
C THR A 189 -12.66 13.36 -18.98
N VAL A 190 -12.30 12.12 -18.61
CA VAL A 190 -11.04 11.77 -17.93
C VAL A 190 -9.86 12.09 -18.84
N GLY A 191 -9.92 11.70 -20.12
CA GLY A 191 -8.90 12.06 -21.10
C GLY A 191 -8.73 13.58 -21.23
N THR A 192 -9.83 14.34 -21.28
CA THR A 192 -9.81 15.81 -21.35
C THR A 192 -9.16 16.43 -20.11
N MET A 193 -9.50 15.93 -18.91
CA MET A 193 -8.90 16.39 -17.65
C MET A 193 -7.40 16.11 -17.65
N MET A 194 -6.96 14.95 -18.13
CA MET A 194 -5.55 14.54 -18.16
C MET A 194 -4.72 15.31 -19.18
N THR A 195 -5.27 15.56 -20.37
CA THR A 195 -4.64 16.46 -21.36
C THR A 195 -4.41 17.84 -20.78
N CYS A 196 -5.44 18.41 -20.15
CA CYS A 196 -5.36 19.75 -19.57
C CYS A 196 -4.51 19.77 -18.28
N GLY A 197 -4.50 18.68 -17.51
CA GLY A 197 -3.72 18.53 -16.27
C GLY A 197 -2.23 18.43 -16.51
N TYR A 198 -1.84 17.87 -17.66
CA TYR A 198 -0.46 17.90 -18.12
C TYR A 198 0.03 19.34 -18.36
N ASP A 199 -0.82 20.18 -18.97
CA ASP A 199 -0.47 21.58 -19.29
C ASP A 199 -0.71 22.54 -18.09
N ASP A 200 -1.59 22.18 -17.14
CA ASP A 200 -1.91 22.94 -15.93
C ASP A 200 -2.25 22.00 -14.75
N GLN A 201 -1.33 21.89 -13.80
CA GLN A 201 -1.45 21.04 -12.60
C GLN A 201 -2.63 21.39 -11.67
N ARG A 202 -3.35 22.49 -11.92
CA ARG A 202 -4.58 22.86 -11.21
C ARG A 202 -5.85 22.28 -11.85
N CYS A 203 -5.72 21.52 -12.94
CA CYS A 203 -6.86 20.89 -13.62
C CYS A 203 -7.44 19.76 -12.77
N GLU A 204 -8.67 19.94 -12.29
CA GLU A 204 -9.33 18.95 -11.41
C GLU A 204 -10.71 18.53 -11.92
N VAL A 205 -11.10 19.05 -13.08
CA VAL A 205 -12.37 18.75 -13.73
C VAL A 205 -12.13 18.57 -15.23
N GLY A 206 -12.66 17.49 -15.80
CA GLY A 206 -12.78 17.29 -17.23
C GLY A 206 -14.24 17.45 -17.66
N LEU A 207 -14.50 18.27 -18.67
CA LEU A 207 -15.84 18.62 -19.12
C LEU A 207 -15.99 18.40 -20.63
N ILE A 208 -17.03 17.66 -21.01
CA ILE A 208 -17.39 17.43 -22.40
C ILE A 208 -18.73 18.11 -22.70
N ILE A 209 -18.73 18.95 -23.75
CA ILE A 209 -19.94 19.60 -24.29
C ILE A 209 -19.91 19.48 -25.82
N GLY A 210 -20.32 18.31 -26.33
CA GLY A 210 -20.29 17.95 -27.74
C GLY A 210 -21.54 17.16 -28.14
N THR A 211 -21.35 16.05 -28.86
CA THR A 211 -22.45 15.12 -29.22
C THR A 211 -23.23 14.68 -27.99
N GLY A 212 -22.50 14.36 -26.92
CA GLY A 212 -23.04 14.19 -25.58
C GLY A 212 -22.56 15.31 -24.65
N THR A 213 -22.93 15.21 -23.38
CA THR A 213 -22.33 16.01 -22.32
C THR A 213 -22.06 15.17 -21.08
N ASN A 214 -20.88 15.34 -20.51
CA ASN A 214 -20.49 14.67 -19.28
C ASN A 214 -19.41 15.49 -18.54
N ALA A 215 -19.19 15.19 -17.26
CA ALA A 215 -18.06 15.71 -16.50
C ALA A 215 -17.43 14.64 -15.61
N CYS A 216 -16.14 14.79 -15.36
CA CYS A 216 -15.41 14.07 -14.32
C CYS A 216 -14.66 15.05 -13.42
N TYR A 217 -14.29 14.62 -12.21
CA TYR A 217 -13.49 15.43 -11.30
C TYR A 217 -12.71 14.58 -10.29
N MET A 218 -11.68 15.17 -9.67
CA MET A 218 -10.92 14.52 -8.60
C MET A 218 -11.68 14.55 -7.26
N GLU A 219 -12.20 13.41 -6.82
CA GLU A 219 -12.86 13.24 -5.51
C GLU A 219 -11.90 12.65 -4.48
N GLU A 220 -12.10 12.98 -3.20
CA GLU A 220 -11.33 12.39 -2.11
C GLU A 220 -11.73 10.93 -1.90
N MET A 221 -10.76 10.01 -1.78
CA MET A 221 -11.03 8.57 -1.64
C MET A 221 -11.96 8.24 -0.48
N ARG A 222 -11.84 8.92 0.66
CA ARG A 222 -12.73 8.78 1.82
C ARG A 222 -14.21 9.04 1.53
N HIS A 223 -14.55 9.69 0.43
CA HIS A 223 -15.94 9.94 0.02
C HIS A 223 -16.46 8.92 -1.00
N ILE A 224 -15.63 7.99 -1.46
CA ILE A 224 -15.96 7.02 -2.51
C ILE A 224 -16.21 5.65 -1.84
N SER A 225 -17.42 5.41 -1.34
CA SER A 225 -17.74 4.15 -0.65
C SER A 225 -17.76 2.92 -1.56
N LEU A 226 -17.63 3.11 -2.88
CA LEU A 226 -17.61 2.07 -3.90
C LEU A 226 -16.24 1.43 -4.11
N VAL A 227 -15.18 2.06 -3.60
CA VAL A 227 -13.80 1.59 -3.73
C VAL A 227 -13.19 1.50 -2.35
N GLU A 228 -12.47 0.42 -2.06
CA GLU A 228 -11.75 0.31 -0.79
C GLU A 228 -10.57 1.29 -0.74
N GLY A 229 -10.45 1.99 0.40
CA GLY A 229 -9.42 2.98 0.66
C GLY A 229 -10.01 4.37 0.97
N ASP A 230 -9.27 5.17 1.73
CA ASP A 230 -9.72 6.48 2.22
C ASP A 230 -8.72 7.62 1.93
N GLU A 231 -7.58 7.30 1.33
CA GLU A 231 -6.49 8.25 1.09
C GLU A 231 -6.19 8.52 -0.38
N GLY A 232 -5.75 9.74 -0.63
CA GLY A 232 -5.54 10.25 -1.96
C GLY A 232 -6.87 10.62 -2.61
N ARG A 233 -6.82 10.76 -3.93
CA ARG A 233 -7.97 11.17 -4.73
C ARG A 233 -8.14 10.18 -5.87
N MET A 234 -9.36 10.06 -6.36
CA MET A 234 -9.63 9.33 -7.58
C MET A 234 -10.53 10.17 -8.46
N CYS A 235 -10.26 10.15 -9.76
CA CYS A 235 -11.16 10.77 -10.70
C CYS A 235 -12.47 9.98 -10.76
N ILE A 236 -13.57 10.68 -10.52
CA ILE A 236 -14.93 10.17 -10.64
C ILE A 236 -15.53 10.68 -11.94
N ASN A 237 -16.01 9.74 -12.75
CA ASN A 237 -16.84 10.04 -13.91
C ASN A 237 -18.31 10.16 -13.45
N THR A 238 -18.89 11.36 -13.52
CA THR A 238 -20.23 11.60 -12.97
C THR A 238 -21.32 10.86 -13.72
N GLU A 239 -21.16 10.71 -15.04
CA GLU A 239 -22.25 10.32 -15.97
C GLU A 239 -23.49 11.20 -15.77
N TRP A 240 -23.27 12.52 -15.69
CA TRP A 240 -24.33 13.48 -15.37
C TRP A 240 -25.46 13.57 -16.41
N GLY A 241 -25.28 12.92 -17.57
CA GLY A 241 -26.26 12.97 -18.65
C GLY A 241 -27.59 12.34 -18.23
N ALA A 242 -27.53 11.36 -17.34
CA ALA A 242 -28.67 10.66 -16.75
C ALA A 242 -29.35 11.44 -15.60
N PHE A 243 -28.88 12.63 -15.24
CA PHE A 243 -29.51 13.42 -14.18
C PHE A 243 -30.99 13.69 -14.51
N GLY A 244 -31.89 13.40 -13.57
CA GLY A 244 -33.33 13.53 -13.77
C GLY A 244 -34.01 12.34 -14.46
N ASP A 245 -33.28 11.28 -14.84
CA ASP A 245 -33.87 10.03 -15.35
C ASP A 245 -34.82 9.34 -14.35
N ASP A 246 -34.73 9.70 -13.08
CA ASP A 246 -35.61 9.27 -11.98
C ASP A 246 -36.78 10.25 -11.72
N GLY A 247 -36.96 11.25 -12.58
CA GLY A 247 -38.02 12.28 -12.49
C GLY A 247 -37.61 13.54 -11.73
N ALA A 248 -36.39 13.64 -11.20
CA ALA A 248 -35.94 14.78 -10.39
C ALA A 248 -35.91 16.14 -11.13
N LEU A 249 -36.07 16.14 -12.46
CA LEU A 249 -36.08 17.35 -13.30
C LEU A 249 -37.39 17.51 -14.10
N ASP A 250 -38.45 16.75 -13.79
CA ASP A 250 -39.68 16.78 -14.57
C ASP A 250 -40.41 18.14 -14.54
N ASP A 251 -40.19 18.93 -13.49
CA ASP A 251 -40.67 20.31 -13.35
C ASP A 251 -39.99 21.30 -14.32
N LEU A 252 -38.77 20.98 -14.77
CA LEU A 252 -37.98 21.81 -15.70
C LEU A 252 -38.09 21.37 -17.16
N ARG A 253 -38.55 20.14 -17.39
CA ARG A 253 -38.77 19.60 -18.74
C ARG A 253 -40.05 20.17 -19.35
N THR A 254 -39.98 20.63 -20.59
CA THR A 254 -41.13 21.15 -21.34
C THR A 254 -41.79 20.05 -22.19
N GLU A 255 -42.87 20.38 -22.88
CA GLU A 255 -43.47 19.47 -23.88
C GLU A 255 -42.47 19.08 -24.98
N PHE A 256 -41.63 20.04 -25.42
CA PHE A 256 -40.60 19.81 -26.44
C PHE A 256 -39.54 18.80 -25.99
N ASP A 257 -39.11 18.85 -24.73
CA ASP A 257 -38.13 17.90 -24.18
C ASP A 257 -38.71 16.48 -24.12
N ARG A 258 -40.00 16.36 -23.77
CA ARG A 258 -40.71 15.06 -23.73
C ARG A 258 -40.91 14.49 -25.13
N GLU A 259 -41.29 15.30 -26.11
CA GLU A 259 -41.43 14.86 -27.51
C GLU A 259 -40.08 14.43 -28.11
N LEU A 260 -39.02 15.21 -27.85
CA LEU A 260 -37.67 14.87 -28.27
C LEU A 260 -37.18 13.55 -27.67
N ASP A 261 -37.46 13.34 -26.38
CA ASP A 261 -37.11 12.11 -25.65
C ASP A 261 -37.83 10.88 -26.21
N LEU A 262 -39.15 10.97 -26.42
CA LEU A 262 -39.96 9.91 -27.02
C LEU A 262 -39.45 9.50 -28.42
N GLY A 263 -38.98 10.46 -29.20
CA GLY A 263 -38.42 10.22 -30.52
C GLY A 263 -36.96 9.75 -30.52
N SER A 264 -36.28 9.67 -29.37
CA SER A 264 -34.85 9.37 -29.28
C SER A 264 -34.54 7.86 -29.37
N LEU A 265 -33.25 7.49 -29.44
CA LEU A 265 -32.83 6.08 -29.44
C LEU A 265 -32.94 5.41 -28.07
N ASN A 266 -33.02 6.22 -27.01
CA ASN A 266 -33.04 5.80 -25.61
C ASN A 266 -34.10 6.59 -24.82
N PRO A 267 -35.40 6.42 -25.09
CA PRO A 267 -36.47 7.13 -24.37
C PRO A 267 -36.39 6.93 -22.85
N GLY A 268 -36.63 7.99 -22.08
CA GLY A 268 -36.58 7.97 -20.62
C GLY A 268 -35.16 7.90 -20.02
N LYS A 269 -34.13 8.01 -20.86
CA LYS A 269 -32.71 8.00 -20.46
C LYS A 269 -31.98 9.24 -20.90
N GLN A 270 -30.89 9.60 -20.22
CA GLN A 270 -30.04 10.73 -20.59
C GLN A 270 -30.81 12.06 -20.69
N LEU A 271 -31.79 12.28 -19.81
CA LEU A 271 -32.73 13.39 -19.91
C LEU A 271 -32.05 14.75 -19.78
N PHE A 272 -31.06 14.88 -18.88
CA PHE A 272 -30.27 16.10 -18.73
C PHE A 272 -29.39 16.36 -19.96
N GLU A 273 -28.74 15.32 -20.49
CA GLU A 273 -27.94 15.43 -21.70
C GLU A 273 -28.78 15.89 -22.91
N LYS A 274 -30.03 15.41 -23.03
CA LYS A 274 -30.98 15.81 -24.09
C LYS A 274 -31.35 17.29 -24.06
N MET A 275 -31.27 17.94 -22.91
CA MET A 275 -31.50 19.39 -22.79
C MET A 275 -30.27 20.24 -23.11
N ILE A 276 -29.08 19.63 -23.27
CA ILE A 276 -27.79 20.33 -23.32
C ILE A 276 -27.02 20.07 -24.61
N SER A 277 -26.86 18.82 -25.05
CA SER A 277 -25.82 18.44 -26.01
C SER A 277 -26.17 18.75 -27.47
N SER A 278 -25.15 18.85 -28.33
CA SER A 278 -25.34 19.23 -29.74
C SER A 278 -26.17 18.22 -30.55
N LEU A 279 -26.28 16.98 -30.08
CA LEU A 279 -27.10 15.97 -30.78
C LEU A 279 -28.59 16.34 -30.75
N TYR A 280 -29.03 17.11 -29.75
CA TYR A 280 -30.45 17.33 -29.46
C TYR A 280 -30.90 18.78 -29.67
N LEU A 281 -30.02 19.79 -29.47
CA LEU A 281 -30.44 21.20 -29.53
C LEU A 281 -31.05 21.63 -30.86
N GLY A 282 -30.54 21.14 -31.99
CA GLY A 282 -31.11 21.45 -33.31
C GLY A 282 -32.52 20.89 -33.49
N GLU A 283 -32.75 19.67 -33.00
CA GLU A 283 -34.06 19.02 -33.06
C GLU A 283 -35.05 19.70 -32.10
N LEU A 284 -34.59 20.15 -30.94
CA LEU A 284 -35.42 20.91 -30.01
C LEU A 284 -35.87 22.24 -30.63
N VAL A 285 -34.98 22.94 -31.33
CA VAL A 285 -35.34 24.12 -32.13
C VAL A 285 -36.39 23.76 -33.19
N ARG A 286 -36.19 22.66 -33.95
CA ARG A 286 -37.18 22.23 -34.97
C ARG A 286 -38.56 22.02 -34.38
N LEU A 287 -38.66 21.34 -33.24
CA LEU A 287 -39.94 21.06 -32.56
C LEU A 287 -40.65 22.35 -32.13
N ILE A 288 -39.91 23.30 -31.56
CA ILE A 288 -40.44 24.62 -31.20
C ILE A 288 -40.94 25.35 -32.44
N LEU A 289 -40.13 25.41 -33.51
CA LEU A 289 -40.53 26.08 -34.75
C LEU A 289 -41.76 25.44 -35.37
N LEU A 290 -41.85 24.10 -35.37
CA LEU A 290 -43.01 23.38 -35.88
C LEU A 290 -44.29 23.74 -35.10
N LYS A 291 -44.21 23.78 -33.76
CA LYS A 291 -45.34 24.14 -32.90
C LYS A 291 -45.77 25.60 -33.10
N MET A 292 -44.82 26.54 -33.09
CA MET A 292 -45.09 27.95 -33.35
C MET A 292 -45.70 28.17 -34.74
N THR A 293 -45.24 27.43 -35.75
CA THR A 293 -45.83 27.47 -37.10
C THR A 293 -47.26 26.95 -37.08
N LYS A 294 -47.54 25.81 -36.44
CA LYS A 294 -48.90 25.26 -36.33
C LYS A 294 -49.87 26.20 -35.61
N GLU A 295 -49.38 27.02 -34.70
CA GLU A 295 -50.17 28.06 -34.00
C GLU A 295 -50.28 29.38 -34.76
N GLY A 296 -49.73 29.46 -35.98
CA GLY A 296 -49.78 30.66 -36.82
C GLY A 296 -48.83 31.78 -36.38
N LEU A 297 -47.93 31.51 -35.43
CA LEU A 297 -46.97 32.49 -34.90
C LEU A 297 -45.73 32.66 -35.79
N LEU A 298 -45.49 31.73 -36.70
CA LEU A 298 -44.40 31.79 -37.68
C LEU A 298 -44.90 31.40 -39.08
N PHE A 299 -44.25 31.94 -40.10
CA PHE A 299 -44.40 31.57 -41.50
C PHE A 299 -45.86 31.59 -42.01
N ASN A 300 -46.70 32.45 -41.44
CA ASN A 300 -48.14 32.52 -41.72
C ASN A 300 -48.86 31.15 -41.61
N GLY A 301 -48.43 30.29 -40.70
CA GLY A 301 -49.03 28.96 -40.51
C GLY A 301 -48.57 27.88 -41.50
N LYS A 302 -47.69 28.19 -42.44
CA LYS A 302 -47.28 27.26 -43.51
C LYS A 302 -46.15 26.34 -43.04
N VAL A 303 -46.49 25.07 -42.82
CA VAL A 303 -45.54 24.02 -42.45
C VAL A 303 -44.83 23.45 -43.68
N SER A 304 -43.49 23.35 -43.66
CA SER A 304 -42.71 22.67 -44.71
C SER A 304 -42.42 21.21 -44.34
N THR A 305 -42.12 20.37 -45.35
CA THR A 305 -41.67 18.97 -45.14
C THR A 305 -40.44 18.90 -44.26
N ALA A 306 -39.55 19.90 -44.37
CA ALA A 306 -38.35 19.97 -43.54
C ALA A 306 -38.68 20.18 -42.05
N LEU A 307 -39.69 21.00 -41.73
CA LEU A 307 -40.17 21.15 -40.35
C LEU A 307 -40.85 19.90 -39.82
N LEU A 308 -41.39 19.01 -40.67
CA LEU A 308 -41.98 17.74 -40.25
C LEU A 308 -40.95 16.61 -40.11
N THR A 309 -39.75 16.78 -40.67
CA THR A 309 -38.74 15.72 -40.73
C THR A 309 -37.70 15.90 -39.63
N LYS A 310 -37.63 14.93 -38.72
CA LYS A 310 -36.63 14.87 -37.64
C LYS A 310 -35.21 15.08 -38.18
N GLY A 311 -34.42 15.90 -37.47
CA GLY A 311 -33.00 16.11 -37.75
C GLY A 311 -32.69 17.02 -38.94
N LYS A 312 -33.67 17.69 -39.56
CA LYS A 312 -33.42 18.67 -40.62
C LYS A 312 -32.86 20.00 -40.11
N ILE A 313 -33.11 20.34 -38.85
CA ILE A 313 -32.40 21.44 -38.18
C ILE A 313 -31.35 20.83 -37.26
N GLU A 314 -30.09 21.03 -37.60
CA GLU A 314 -28.94 20.51 -36.87
C GLU A 314 -28.30 21.63 -36.02
N MET A 315 -27.43 21.26 -35.09
CA MET A 315 -26.70 22.23 -34.27
C MET A 315 -25.87 23.20 -35.11
N LYS A 316 -25.32 22.77 -36.25
CA LYS A 316 -24.57 23.67 -37.16
C LYS A 316 -25.44 24.83 -37.67
N HIS A 317 -26.74 24.60 -37.88
CA HIS A 317 -27.70 25.63 -38.26
C HIS A 317 -27.92 26.61 -37.11
N VAL A 318 -28.16 26.10 -35.89
CA VAL A 318 -28.33 26.93 -34.68
C VAL A 318 -27.10 27.82 -34.46
N SER A 319 -25.89 27.27 -34.55
CA SER A 319 -24.63 28.02 -34.45
C SER A 319 -24.50 29.11 -35.54
N ALA A 320 -24.88 28.80 -36.78
CA ALA A 320 -24.84 29.77 -37.88
C ALA A 320 -25.83 30.92 -37.68
N MET A 321 -27.05 30.61 -37.21
CA MET A 321 -28.09 31.60 -36.91
C MET A 321 -27.70 32.54 -35.77
N GLU A 322 -26.87 32.10 -34.82
CA GLU A 322 -26.43 32.91 -33.68
C GLU A 322 -25.13 33.70 -33.89
N LYS A 323 -24.55 33.66 -35.10
CA LYS A 323 -23.39 34.50 -35.44
C LYS A 323 -23.70 35.99 -35.27
N HIS A 324 -22.73 36.76 -34.77
CA HIS A 324 -22.93 38.17 -34.41
C HIS A 324 -23.32 39.07 -35.60
N LYS A 325 -22.62 38.96 -36.74
CA LYS A 325 -22.86 39.83 -37.92
C LYS A 325 -23.80 39.19 -38.95
N GLU A 326 -23.61 37.91 -39.20
CA GLU A 326 -24.30 37.18 -40.28
C GLU A 326 -25.57 36.45 -39.82
N GLY A 327 -25.87 36.46 -38.52
CA GLY A 327 -26.88 35.56 -37.93
C GLY A 327 -28.26 35.66 -38.60
N LEU A 328 -28.75 36.86 -38.87
CA LEU A 328 -30.06 37.06 -39.54
C LEU A 328 -30.02 36.65 -41.03
N SER A 329 -28.92 36.91 -41.74
CA SER A 329 -28.74 36.46 -43.13
C SER A 329 -28.72 34.94 -43.20
N ASN A 330 -27.90 34.30 -42.35
CA ASN A 330 -27.82 32.85 -42.23
C ASN A 330 -29.19 32.25 -41.89
N THR A 331 -29.93 32.89 -40.98
CA THR A 331 -31.29 32.45 -40.62
C THR A 331 -32.21 32.49 -41.84
N ARG A 332 -32.21 33.57 -42.61
CA ARG A 332 -32.99 33.69 -43.84
C ARG A 332 -32.62 32.62 -44.87
N GLU A 333 -31.33 32.40 -45.09
CA GLU A 333 -30.81 31.42 -46.05
C GLU A 333 -31.18 29.99 -45.65
N ILE A 334 -30.91 29.60 -44.40
CA ILE A 334 -31.22 28.26 -43.88
C ILE A 334 -32.74 28.01 -43.96
N LEU A 335 -33.57 28.97 -43.57
CA LEU A 335 -35.03 28.80 -43.65
C LEU A 335 -35.51 28.64 -45.10
N ARG A 336 -34.91 29.37 -46.06
CA ARG A 336 -35.19 29.20 -47.50
C ARG A 336 -34.75 27.83 -48.02
N GLU A 337 -33.59 27.33 -47.59
CA GLU A 337 -33.12 25.98 -47.92
C GLU A 337 -34.08 24.90 -47.41
N LEU A 338 -34.68 25.12 -46.23
CA LEU A 338 -35.72 24.28 -45.65
C LEU A 338 -37.11 24.46 -46.31
N LYS A 339 -37.16 25.16 -47.46
CA LYS A 339 -38.36 25.47 -48.24
C LYS A 339 -39.43 26.22 -47.45
N LEU A 340 -38.99 27.07 -46.52
CA LEU A 340 -39.83 28.09 -45.87
C LEU A 340 -39.61 29.44 -46.55
N PHE A 341 -40.61 30.31 -46.48
CA PHE A 341 -40.53 31.68 -47.02
C PHE A 341 -40.66 32.67 -45.87
N PRO A 342 -39.57 32.90 -45.09
CA PRO A 342 -39.63 33.72 -43.89
C PRO A 342 -39.74 35.21 -44.22
N SER A 343 -40.52 35.93 -43.41
CA SER A 343 -40.45 37.38 -43.26
C SER A 343 -39.21 37.80 -42.46
N GLU A 344 -38.94 39.11 -42.35
CA GLU A 344 -37.87 39.60 -41.47
C GLU A 344 -38.15 39.29 -40.00
N GLU A 345 -39.42 39.42 -39.59
CA GLU A 345 -39.89 39.11 -38.24
C GLU A 345 -39.72 37.61 -37.91
N ASP A 346 -40.01 36.71 -38.86
CA ASP A 346 -39.76 35.28 -38.72
C ASP A 346 -38.27 35.00 -38.46
N CYS A 347 -37.37 35.64 -39.19
CA CYS A 347 -35.92 35.46 -39.01
C CYS A 347 -35.47 35.91 -37.61
N VAL A 348 -35.97 37.04 -37.11
CA VAL A 348 -35.69 37.53 -35.76
C VAL A 348 -36.23 36.57 -34.71
N ALA A 349 -37.48 36.10 -34.88
CA ALA A 349 -38.11 35.17 -33.97
C ALA A 349 -37.35 33.82 -33.90
N VAL A 350 -36.99 33.24 -35.04
CA VAL A 350 -36.22 31.99 -35.12
C VAL A 350 -34.84 32.13 -34.47
N GLN A 351 -34.13 33.23 -34.73
CA GLN A 351 -32.84 33.49 -34.08
C GLN A 351 -32.98 33.62 -32.55
N HIS A 352 -34.08 34.21 -32.08
CA HIS A 352 -34.37 34.33 -30.65
C HIS A 352 -34.71 32.97 -30.01
N VAL A 353 -35.44 32.10 -30.72
CA VAL A 353 -35.66 30.70 -30.31
C VAL A 353 -34.33 29.96 -30.15
N CYS A 354 -33.44 30.04 -31.14
CA CYS A 354 -32.09 29.46 -31.07
C CYS A 354 -31.33 29.96 -29.84
N THR A 355 -31.37 31.27 -29.59
CA THR A 355 -30.72 31.92 -28.45
C THR A 355 -31.25 31.38 -27.11
N ILE A 356 -32.57 31.23 -26.96
CA ILE A 356 -33.17 30.70 -25.72
C ILE A 356 -32.75 29.25 -25.49
N VAL A 357 -32.83 28.41 -26.53
CA VAL A 357 -32.47 26.98 -26.44
C VAL A 357 -31.00 26.79 -26.08
N SER A 358 -30.08 27.45 -26.79
CA SER A 358 -28.64 27.31 -26.54
C SER A 358 -28.24 27.95 -25.21
N PHE A 359 -28.91 29.02 -24.77
CA PHE A 359 -28.65 29.63 -23.47
C PHE A 359 -29.16 28.80 -22.30
N ARG A 360 -30.34 28.15 -22.43
CA ARG A 360 -30.82 27.16 -21.45
C ARG A 360 -29.81 26.03 -21.27
N SER A 361 -29.29 25.50 -22.38
CA SER A 361 -28.25 24.47 -22.37
C SER A 361 -26.99 24.94 -21.60
N ALA A 362 -26.48 26.14 -21.89
CA ALA A 362 -25.33 26.70 -21.18
C ALA A 362 -25.60 26.92 -19.67
N ASN A 363 -26.83 27.32 -19.32
CA ASN A 363 -27.24 27.54 -17.93
C ASN A 363 -27.32 26.22 -17.14
N LEU A 364 -27.93 25.19 -17.70
CA LEU A 364 -28.03 23.87 -17.05
C LEU A 364 -26.64 23.24 -16.86
N CYS A 365 -25.79 23.29 -17.89
CA CYS A 365 -24.40 22.83 -17.79
C CYS A 365 -23.62 23.63 -16.72
N ALA A 366 -23.83 24.94 -16.64
CA ALA A 366 -23.22 25.77 -15.59
C ALA A 366 -23.68 25.37 -14.18
N ALA A 367 -24.96 25.04 -13.98
CA ALA A 367 -25.51 24.64 -12.69
C ALA A 367 -24.92 23.30 -12.20
N ALA A 368 -24.80 22.30 -13.07
CA ALA A 368 -24.14 21.04 -12.73
C ALA A 368 -22.64 21.20 -12.49
N LEU A 369 -21.94 22.03 -13.29
CA LEU A 369 -20.53 22.32 -13.04
C LEU A 369 -20.32 23.10 -11.73
N ALA A 370 -21.21 24.03 -11.39
CA ALA A 370 -21.19 24.76 -10.13
C ALA A 370 -21.28 23.82 -8.91
N ALA A 371 -22.08 22.75 -9.01
CA ALA A 371 -22.17 21.72 -7.98
C ALA A 371 -20.84 20.98 -7.77
N ILE A 372 -20.17 20.58 -8.86
CA ILE A 372 -18.84 19.95 -8.82
C ILE A 372 -17.81 20.89 -8.20
N LEU A 373 -17.78 22.16 -8.62
CA LEU A 373 -16.83 23.16 -8.11
C LEU A 373 -17.05 23.46 -6.63
N THR A 374 -18.31 23.49 -6.19
CA THR A 374 -18.67 23.66 -4.78
C THR A 374 -18.21 22.45 -3.97
N ARG A 375 -18.44 21.23 -4.47
CA ARG A 375 -17.95 19.98 -3.86
C ARG A 375 -16.44 19.97 -3.70
N LEU A 376 -15.69 20.31 -4.75
CA LEU A 376 -14.23 20.41 -4.71
C LEU A 376 -13.73 21.41 -3.66
N ARG A 377 -14.35 22.60 -3.58
CA ARG A 377 -14.02 23.61 -2.59
C ARG A 377 -14.25 23.08 -1.17
N ASP A 378 -15.39 22.44 -0.94
CA ASP A 378 -15.79 21.93 0.38
C ASP A 378 -14.90 20.77 0.82
N ASN A 379 -14.53 19.87 -0.10
CA ASN A 379 -13.58 18.78 0.13
C ASN A 379 -12.22 19.30 0.63
N LYS A 380 -11.75 20.40 0.03
CA LYS A 380 -10.51 21.09 0.41
C LYS A 380 -10.66 21.97 1.65
N LYS A 381 -11.88 22.14 2.17
CA LYS A 381 -12.21 23.02 3.30
C LYS A 381 -11.72 24.46 3.10
N LEU A 382 -11.83 24.96 1.87
CA LEU A 382 -11.37 26.30 1.51
C LEU A 382 -12.54 27.29 1.45
N LEU A 383 -12.32 28.53 1.90
CA LEU A 383 -13.30 29.61 1.71
C LEU A 383 -13.39 30.06 0.25
N ARG A 384 -12.24 30.12 -0.44
CA ARG A 384 -12.14 30.35 -1.88
C ARG A 384 -11.20 29.34 -2.50
N MET A 385 -11.53 28.87 -3.70
CA MET A 385 -10.75 27.87 -4.42
C MET A 385 -10.37 28.40 -5.79
N ARG A 386 -9.11 28.19 -6.18
CA ARG A 386 -8.67 28.34 -7.58
C ARG A 386 -8.48 26.97 -8.19
N THR A 387 -9.06 26.76 -9.37
CA THR A 387 -9.00 25.48 -10.08
C THR A 387 -9.09 25.69 -11.59
N THR A 388 -8.71 24.67 -12.35
CA THR A 388 -8.83 24.63 -13.81
C THR A 388 -9.84 23.57 -14.23
N VAL A 389 -10.71 23.91 -15.18
CA VAL A 389 -11.64 23.00 -15.85
C VAL A 389 -11.13 22.79 -17.26
N GLY A 390 -10.69 21.57 -17.57
CA GLY A 390 -10.36 21.15 -18.92
C GLY A 390 -11.65 20.90 -19.71
N ILE A 391 -11.79 21.52 -20.88
CA ILE A 391 -13.00 21.40 -21.71
C ILE A 391 -12.68 20.88 -23.11
N ASP A 392 -13.52 19.96 -23.60
CA ASP A 392 -13.63 19.59 -25.01
C ASP A 392 -15.12 19.51 -25.43
N GLY A 393 -15.36 19.37 -26.73
CA GLY A 393 -16.67 19.14 -27.32
C GLY A 393 -16.99 20.13 -28.45
N GLY A 394 -17.66 19.62 -29.47
CA GLY A 394 -17.98 20.39 -30.68
C GLY A 394 -18.87 21.60 -30.43
N LEU A 395 -19.85 21.50 -29.51
CA LEU A 395 -20.77 22.60 -29.19
C LEU A 395 -20.00 23.78 -28.58
N TYR A 396 -19.18 23.49 -27.56
CA TYR A 396 -18.36 24.50 -26.90
C TYR A 396 -17.35 25.15 -27.86
N LYS A 397 -16.73 24.37 -28.74
CA LYS A 397 -15.72 24.84 -29.70
C LYS A 397 -16.29 25.68 -30.84
N THR A 398 -17.49 25.35 -31.34
CA THR A 398 -18.00 25.91 -32.61
C THR A 398 -19.12 26.93 -32.45
N HIS A 399 -19.89 26.89 -31.34
CA HIS A 399 -21.00 27.82 -31.16
C HIS A 399 -20.50 29.20 -30.70
N PRO A 400 -20.86 30.30 -31.41
CA PRO A 400 -20.20 31.59 -31.25
C PRO A 400 -20.38 32.24 -29.87
N LYS A 401 -21.45 31.90 -29.15
CA LYS A 401 -21.80 32.52 -27.86
C LYS A 401 -21.77 31.56 -26.67
N TYR A 402 -21.56 30.26 -26.89
CA TYR A 402 -21.82 29.24 -25.86
C TYR A 402 -20.81 29.32 -24.71
N ALA A 403 -19.51 29.32 -25.04
CA ALA A 403 -18.44 29.40 -24.05
C ALA A 403 -18.57 30.67 -23.17
N GLN A 404 -18.83 31.82 -23.79
CA GLN A 404 -19.02 33.09 -23.06
C GLN A 404 -20.20 33.01 -22.08
N ARG A 405 -21.33 32.45 -22.51
CA ARG A 405 -22.54 32.27 -21.68
C ARG A 405 -22.26 31.34 -20.51
N LEU A 406 -21.71 30.15 -20.78
CA LEU A 406 -21.34 29.16 -19.77
C LEU A 406 -20.42 29.78 -18.71
N HIS A 407 -19.32 30.42 -19.13
CA HIS A 407 -18.36 31.01 -18.20
C HIS A 407 -18.97 32.10 -17.31
N LYS A 408 -19.83 32.93 -17.90
CA LYS A 408 -20.50 34.01 -17.16
C LYS A 408 -21.41 33.43 -16.07
N VAL A 409 -22.18 32.39 -16.40
CA VAL A 409 -23.14 31.78 -15.47
C VAL A 409 -22.41 31.01 -14.37
N VAL A 410 -21.38 30.22 -14.71
CA VAL A 410 -20.56 29.52 -13.69
C VAL A 410 -19.98 30.49 -12.68
N ARG A 411 -19.35 31.58 -13.13
CA ARG A 411 -18.77 32.58 -12.21
C ARG A 411 -19.81 33.28 -11.34
N ARG A 412 -21.05 33.40 -11.83
CA ARG A 412 -22.17 33.98 -11.08
C ARG A 412 -22.70 33.01 -10.02
N LEU A 413 -22.82 31.72 -10.35
CA LEU A 413 -23.34 30.69 -9.44
C LEU A 413 -22.32 30.31 -8.35
N VAL A 414 -21.02 30.32 -8.65
CA VAL A 414 -19.95 29.99 -7.69
C VAL A 414 -18.91 31.11 -7.57
N PRO A 415 -19.27 32.28 -7.00
CA PRO A 415 -18.37 33.44 -6.90
C PRO A 415 -17.15 33.19 -6.00
N THR A 416 -17.19 32.15 -5.15
CA THR A 416 -16.07 31.73 -4.30
C THR A 416 -15.00 30.93 -5.05
N CYS A 417 -15.24 30.55 -6.31
CA CYS A 417 -14.33 29.73 -7.10
C CYS A 417 -13.74 30.55 -8.26
N ASP A 418 -12.43 30.75 -8.25
CA ASP A 418 -11.69 31.39 -9.33
C ASP A 418 -11.36 30.32 -10.40
N VAL A 419 -12.26 30.18 -11.38
CA VAL A 419 -12.19 29.12 -12.39
C VAL A 419 -11.46 29.56 -13.66
N ARG A 420 -10.41 28.82 -14.03
CA ARG A 420 -9.80 28.87 -15.36
C ARG A 420 -10.42 27.80 -16.25
N PHE A 421 -10.86 28.17 -17.43
CA PHE A 421 -11.33 27.23 -18.45
C PHE A 421 -10.22 27.01 -19.47
N LEU A 422 -9.77 25.78 -19.62
CA LEU A 422 -8.67 25.41 -20.52
C LEU A 422 -9.20 24.49 -21.61
N LEU A 423 -9.04 24.89 -22.88
CA LEU A 423 -9.44 24.06 -24.00
C LEU A 423 -8.43 22.93 -24.21
N SER A 424 -8.90 21.69 -24.30
CA SER A 424 -8.05 20.51 -24.53
C SER A 424 -7.44 20.53 -25.93
N GLN A 425 -6.12 20.78 -25.99
CA GLN A 425 -5.32 20.70 -27.21
C GLN A 425 -4.91 19.25 -27.46
N GLY A 426 -5.46 18.65 -28.52
CA GLY A 426 -5.26 17.22 -28.84
C GLY A 426 -6.38 16.29 -28.34
N GLY A 427 -7.36 16.83 -27.61
CA GLY A 427 -8.54 16.12 -27.17
C GLY A 427 -8.28 14.99 -26.17
N SER A 428 -9.29 14.15 -25.97
CA SER A 428 -9.26 13.01 -25.04
C SER A 428 -8.24 11.94 -25.41
N GLY A 429 -7.95 11.75 -26.70
CA GLY A 429 -6.91 10.81 -27.16
C GLY A 429 -5.51 11.10 -26.60
N ARG A 430 -5.09 12.38 -26.53
CA ARG A 430 -3.82 12.76 -25.85
C ARG A 430 -3.84 12.36 -24.38
N GLY A 431 -4.97 12.56 -23.71
CA GLY A 431 -5.16 12.24 -22.30
C GLY A 431 -5.14 10.75 -22.02
N ALA A 432 -5.74 9.91 -22.87
CA ALA A 432 -5.67 8.46 -22.75
C ALA A 432 -4.23 7.95 -22.86
N ALA A 433 -3.43 8.51 -23.78
CA ALA A 433 -2.02 8.18 -23.85
C ALA A 433 -1.25 8.60 -22.58
N LEU A 434 -1.56 9.76 -22.01
CA LEU A 434 -0.95 10.21 -20.76
C LEU A 434 -1.36 9.32 -19.57
N VAL A 435 -2.60 8.87 -19.50
CA VAL A 435 -3.06 7.89 -18.49
C VAL A 435 -2.29 6.58 -18.63
N THR A 436 -2.11 6.09 -19.85
CA THR A 436 -1.28 4.92 -20.14
C THR A 436 0.18 5.13 -19.68
N ALA A 437 0.73 6.34 -19.87
CA ALA A 437 2.07 6.68 -19.39
C ALA A 437 2.17 6.67 -17.86
N VAL A 438 1.18 7.23 -17.17
CA VAL A 438 1.06 7.19 -15.69
C VAL A 438 0.99 5.73 -15.20
N ALA A 439 0.17 4.89 -15.83
CA ALA A 439 0.04 3.48 -15.46
C ALA A 439 1.37 2.72 -15.58
N LEU A 440 2.10 2.95 -16.66
CA LEU A 440 3.42 2.34 -16.88
C LEU A 440 4.47 2.84 -15.88
N ARG A 441 4.42 4.12 -15.51
CA ARG A 441 5.27 4.69 -14.46
C ARG A 441 5.02 4.00 -13.13
N LEU A 442 3.77 3.86 -12.70
CA LEU A 442 3.41 3.19 -11.45
C LEU A 442 3.83 1.70 -11.48
N ALA A 443 3.64 1.00 -12.59
CA ALA A 443 4.10 -0.38 -12.76
C ALA A 443 5.64 -0.51 -12.74
N ALA A 444 6.37 0.47 -13.26
CA ALA A 444 7.82 0.52 -13.16
C ALA A 444 8.29 0.79 -11.71
N GLN A 445 7.61 1.68 -10.99
CA GLN A 445 7.87 1.92 -9.57
C GLN A 445 7.64 0.65 -8.74
N ARG A 446 6.54 -0.08 -8.98
CA ARG A 446 6.28 -1.36 -8.32
C ARG A 446 7.37 -2.40 -8.59
N ARG A 447 7.80 -2.56 -9.85
CA ARG A 447 8.90 -3.47 -10.20
C ARG A 447 10.20 -3.14 -9.47
N ARG A 448 10.51 -1.85 -9.27
CA ARG A 448 11.69 -1.43 -8.51
C ARG A 448 11.58 -1.77 -7.03
N LEU A 449 10.40 -1.61 -6.44
CA LEU A 449 10.12 -2.05 -5.07
C LEU A 449 10.28 -3.57 -4.93
N ASP A 450 9.63 -4.33 -5.81
CA ASP A 450 9.71 -5.80 -5.79
C ASP A 450 11.16 -6.28 -5.97
N ALA A 451 11.94 -5.64 -6.85
CA ALA A 451 13.36 -5.95 -7.03
C ALA A 451 14.21 -5.64 -5.77
N ALA A 452 13.87 -4.58 -5.02
CA ALA A 452 14.54 -4.25 -3.77
C ALA A 452 14.24 -5.26 -2.64
N LEU A 453 13.03 -5.85 -2.66
CA LEU A 453 12.56 -6.83 -1.66
C LEU A 453 12.86 -8.28 -2.03
N ALA A 454 13.04 -8.60 -3.31
CA ALA A 454 13.30 -9.96 -3.79
C ALA A 454 14.44 -10.69 -3.06
N PRO A 455 15.59 -10.05 -2.71
CA PRO A 455 16.67 -10.71 -1.96
C PRO A 455 16.29 -11.17 -0.54
N PHE A 456 15.16 -10.71 0.01
CA PHE A 456 14.67 -11.14 1.31
C PHE A 456 13.76 -12.39 1.24
N LEU A 457 13.31 -12.75 0.04
CA LEU A 457 12.52 -13.95 -0.19
C LEU A 457 13.45 -15.15 -0.35
N LEU A 458 13.56 -15.97 0.69
CA LEU A 458 14.42 -17.16 0.68
C LEU A 458 13.62 -18.38 0.19
N PRO A 459 13.98 -18.98 -0.95
CA PRO A 459 13.37 -20.23 -1.39
C PRO A 459 13.63 -21.36 -0.39
N PRO A 460 12.77 -22.41 -0.35
CA PRO A 460 12.96 -23.55 0.53
C PRO A 460 14.33 -24.23 0.40
N SER A 461 14.89 -24.29 -0.81
CA SER A 461 16.23 -24.86 -1.05
C SER A 461 17.33 -24.07 -0.34
N THR A 462 17.28 -22.74 -0.37
CA THR A 462 18.24 -21.88 0.34
C THR A 462 18.11 -22.04 1.85
N LEU A 463 16.89 -22.22 2.38
CA LEU A 463 16.70 -22.51 3.80
C LEU A 463 17.26 -23.88 4.21
N GLN A 464 17.21 -24.89 3.33
CA GLN A 464 17.86 -26.18 3.55
C GLN A 464 19.39 -26.05 3.56
N GLU A 465 19.97 -25.28 2.63
CA GLU A 465 21.41 -24.99 2.62
C GLU A 465 21.88 -24.28 3.90
N VAL A 466 21.09 -23.33 4.40
CA VAL A 466 21.34 -22.66 5.68
C VAL A 466 21.28 -23.64 6.85
N ARG A 467 20.28 -24.53 6.89
CA ARG A 467 20.17 -25.59 7.91
C ARG A 467 21.40 -26.50 7.88
N ASP A 468 21.82 -26.95 6.70
CA ASP A 468 22.93 -27.89 6.54
C ASP A 468 24.27 -27.24 6.88
N SER A 469 24.45 -25.97 6.51
CA SER A 469 25.62 -25.16 6.90
C SER A 469 25.67 -24.92 8.40
N MET A 470 24.53 -24.59 9.02
CA MET A 470 24.44 -24.47 10.48
C MET A 470 24.82 -25.80 11.14
N ARG A 471 24.30 -26.94 10.62
CA ARG A 471 24.66 -28.25 11.16
C ARG A 471 26.16 -28.53 11.10
N ALA A 472 26.80 -28.20 9.98
CA ALA A 472 28.25 -28.36 9.84
C ALA A 472 29.03 -27.52 10.86
N GLU A 473 28.64 -26.26 11.07
CA GLU A 473 29.27 -25.37 12.06
C GLU A 473 29.06 -25.84 13.51
N LEU A 474 27.89 -26.42 13.83
CA LEU A 474 27.66 -27.04 15.14
C LEU A 474 28.65 -28.19 15.40
N GLU A 475 28.87 -29.08 14.42
CA GLU A 475 29.88 -30.15 14.57
C GLU A 475 31.31 -29.59 14.63
N TYR A 476 31.58 -28.54 13.85
CA TYR A 476 32.89 -27.89 13.80
C TYR A 476 33.27 -27.24 15.14
N GLY A 477 32.31 -26.68 15.88
CA GLY A 477 32.53 -26.12 17.22
C GLY A 477 32.67 -27.17 18.32
N LEU A 478 32.15 -28.39 18.15
CA LEU A 478 32.25 -29.43 19.18
C LEU A 478 33.60 -30.16 19.19
N LYS A 479 34.31 -30.18 18.06
CA LYS A 479 35.57 -30.92 17.88
C LYS A 479 36.77 -30.15 18.45
N ARG A 480 37.67 -30.89 19.10
CA ARG A 480 38.85 -30.31 19.77
C ARG A 480 39.78 -29.59 18.79
N GLU A 481 39.97 -30.15 17.61
CA GLU A 481 40.90 -29.64 16.60
C GLU A 481 40.43 -28.34 15.93
N THR A 482 39.12 -28.17 15.77
CA THR A 482 38.52 -27.09 14.97
C THR A 482 37.91 -25.96 15.80
N GLN A 483 37.62 -26.21 17.07
CA GLN A 483 36.96 -25.26 17.98
C GLN A 483 37.65 -23.87 18.06
N GLY A 484 38.99 -23.84 18.02
CA GLY A 484 39.74 -22.58 18.05
C GLY A 484 39.39 -21.62 16.90
N GLN A 485 39.01 -22.18 15.74
CA GLN A 485 38.67 -21.44 14.51
C GLN A 485 37.16 -21.35 14.27
N ALA A 486 36.36 -22.14 14.97
CA ALA A 486 34.91 -22.19 14.80
C ALA A 486 34.25 -20.83 15.06
N THR A 487 33.25 -20.47 14.25
CA THR A 487 32.46 -19.25 14.49
C THR A 487 31.32 -19.51 15.46
N VAL A 488 30.60 -20.62 15.27
CA VAL A 488 29.64 -21.15 16.24
C VAL A 488 30.41 -21.88 17.34
N LYS A 489 30.44 -21.29 18.54
CA LYS A 489 31.42 -21.64 19.58
C LYS A 489 31.06 -22.85 20.42
N MET A 490 29.83 -23.35 20.41
CA MET A 490 29.48 -24.60 21.11
C MET A 490 30.05 -24.71 22.54
N LEU A 491 29.83 -23.67 23.34
CA LEU A 491 30.44 -23.48 24.65
C LEU A 491 29.83 -24.44 25.70
N PRO A 492 30.65 -25.25 26.40
CA PRO A 492 30.20 -26.08 27.51
C PRO A 492 29.68 -25.23 28.67
N THR A 493 28.51 -25.61 29.22
CA THR A 493 27.88 -24.85 30.31
C THR A 493 28.05 -25.49 31.69
N TYR A 494 28.57 -26.72 31.74
CA TYR A 494 28.66 -27.57 32.94
C TYR A 494 27.31 -27.87 33.61
N VAL A 495 26.19 -27.63 32.91
CA VAL A 495 24.85 -28.08 33.30
C VAL A 495 24.63 -29.48 32.73
N CYS A 496 24.86 -30.51 33.55
CA CYS A 496 24.83 -31.92 33.12
C CYS A 496 23.49 -32.64 33.32
N GLY A 497 22.44 -31.93 33.75
CA GLY A 497 21.14 -32.54 33.98
C GLY A 497 19.99 -31.54 34.00
N MET A 498 18.84 -31.98 33.51
CA MET A 498 17.57 -31.26 33.58
C MET A 498 16.97 -31.33 34.99
N PRO A 499 16.00 -30.45 35.34
CA PRO A 499 15.29 -30.55 36.60
C PRO A 499 14.57 -31.90 36.70
N ASP A 500 14.70 -32.59 37.83
CA ASP A 500 14.06 -33.88 38.09
C ASP A 500 12.91 -33.78 39.12
N GLY A 501 12.70 -32.58 39.66
CA GLY A 501 11.64 -32.27 40.62
C GLY A 501 12.01 -32.55 42.08
N THR A 502 13.25 -32.93 42.36
CA THR A 502 13.78 -33.01 43.72
C THR A 502 14.29 -31.67 44.25
N GLU A 503 14.42 -30.66 43.39
CA GLU A 503 14.94 -29.34 43.72
C GLU A 503 14.11 -28.68 44.82
N LYS A 504 14.79 -28.13 45.84
CA LYS A 504 14.15 -27.40 46.95
C LYS A 504 15.11 -26.38 47.54
N GLY A 505 14.58 -25.26 48.00
CA GLY A 505 15.37 -24.24 48.69
C GLY A 505 14.92 -22.81 48.37
N LYS A 506 15.71 -21.86 48.86
CA LYS A 506 15.60 -20.43 48.52
C LYS A 506 16.88 -20.05 47.80
N PHE A 507 16.74 -19.42 46.63
CA PHE A 507 17.84 -19.09 45.75
C PHE A 507 17.70 -17.63 45.30
N LEU A 508 18.83 -16.94 45.18
CA LEU A 508 18.89 -15.70 44.44
C LEU A 508 19.20 -16.01 42.98
N ALA A 509 18.66 -15.19 42.08
CA ALA A 509 19.07 -15.20 40.69
C ALA A 509 19.29 -13.78 40.20
N LEU A 510 20.32 -13.59 39.39
CA LEU A 510 20.58 -12.36 38.66
C LEU A 510 20.30 -12.60 37.19
N ASP A 511 19.75 -11.62 36.50
CA ASP A 511 19.47 -11.70 35.07
C ASP A 511 19.94 -10.45 34.35
N LEU A 512 21.10 -10.59 33.70
CA LEU A 512 21.78 -9.55 32.96
C LEU A 512 21.96 -9.96 31.50
N GLY A 513 21.19 -9.32 30.62
CA GLY A 513 21.29 -9.56 29.17
C GLY A 513 20.87 -8.42 28.26
N GLY A 514 20.27 -7.37 28.80
CA GLY A 514 19.85 -6.16 28.07
C GLY A 514 19.89 -4.94 28.99
N THR A 515 19.14 -3.90 28.67
CA THR A 515 19.05 -2.67 29.48
C THR A 515 18.31 -2.84 30.81
N ASN A 516 17.51 -3.91 30.93
CA ASN A 516 16.77 -4.26 32.14
C ASN A 516 17.51 -5.38 32.88
N PHE A 517 18.14 -5.04 33.99
CA PHE A 517 18.74 -6.00 34.92
C PHE A 517 17.69 -6.44 35.95
N ARG A 518 17.64 -7.73 36.27
CA ARG A 518 16.70 -8.23 37.29
C ARG A 518 17.43 -8.95 38.41
N VAL A 519 17.00 -8.69 39.64
CA VAL A 519 17.38 -9.45 40.82
C VAL A 519 16.15 -10.21 41.30
N LEU A 520 16.28 -11.51 41.53
CA LEU A 520 15.19 -12.41 41.87
C LEU A 520 15.47 -13.20 43.14
N LEU A 521 14.40 -13.45 43.92
CA LEU A 521 14.35 -14.47 44.97
C LEU A 521 13.38 -15.56 44.52
N VAL A 522 13.90 -16.78 44.37
CA VAL A 522 13.14 -17.96 43.94
C VAL A 522 13.05 -18.95 45.08
N LYS A 523 11.83 -19.31 45.49
CA LYS A 523 11.54 -20.29 46.52
C LYS A 523 10.96 -21.54 45.87
N ILE A 524 11.72 -22.64 45.89
CA ILE A 524 11.34 -23.92 45.28
C ILE A 524 10.95 -24.90 46.38
N LYS A 525 9.76 -25.49 46.26
CA LYS A 525 9.29 -26.57 47.15
C LYS A 525 9.13 -27.86 46.36
N SER A 526 9.80 -28.94 46.79
CA SER A 526 9.57 -30.30 46.31
C SER A 526 8.61 -31.08 47.23
N GLY A 527 7.89 -32.06 46.69
CA GLY A 527 6.89 -32.87 47.42
C GLY A 527 5.61 -33.13 46.61
N ARG A 528 4.52 -33.55 47.29
CA ARG A 528 3.21 -33.87 46.65
C ARG A 528 2.58 -32.70 45.88
N ARG A 529 2.95 -31.45 46.20
CA ARG A 529 2.61 -30.25 45.43
C ARG A 529 3.90 -29.49 45.13
N ARG A 530 4.42 -29.63 43.91
CA ARG A 530 5.53 -28.81 43.40
C ARG A 530 5.05 -27.36 43.30
N SER A 531 5.83 -26.42 43.82
CA SER A 531 5.50 -24.99 43.69
C SER A 531 6.77 -24.16 43.63
N VAL A 532 6.80 -23.19 42.72
CA VAL A 532 7.84 -22.18 42.63
C VAL A 532 7.20 -20.82 42.92
N GLN A 533 7.75 -20.10 43.90
CA GLN A 533 7.36 -18.71 44.18
C GLN A 533 8.52 -17.79 43.83
N MET A 534 8.26 -16.77 43.01
CA MET A 534 9.26 -15.83 42.55
C MET A 534 8.91 -14.41 42.97
N TYR A 535 9.93 -13.69 43.41
CA TYR A 535 9.89 -12.26 43.66
C TYR A 535 11.03 -11.64 42.86
N ASN A 536 10.78 -10.54 42.15
CA ASN A 536 11.82 -9.88 41.39
C ASN A 536 11.69 -8.36 41.46
N LYS A 537 12.79 -7.67 41.18
CA LYS A 537 12.83 -6.23 40.95
C LYS A 537 13.67 -5.95 39.73
N ILE A 538 13.18 -5.06 38.87
CA ILE A 538 13.86 -4.62 37.66
C ILE A 538 14.65 -3.34 37.96
N PHE A 539 15.87 -3.28 37.49
CA PHE A 539 16.78 -2.15 37.59
C PHE A 539 17.24 -1.77 36.19
N ALA A 540 17.25 -0.46 35.91
CA ALA A 540 17.83 0.04 34.67
C ALA A 540 19.36 0.06 34.79
N ILE A 541 20.06 -0.26 33.71
CA ILE A 541 21.49 0.02 33.57
C ILE A 541 21.63 1.20 32.61
N PRO A 542 22.12 2.36 33.08
CA PRO A 542 22.39 3.51 32.22
C PRO A 542 23.39 3.18 31.12
N LEU A 543 23.30 3.86 29.97
CA LEU A 543 24.16 3.57 28.82
C LEU A 543 25.63 3.84 29.13
N GLU A 544 25.88 4.91 29.89
CA GLU A 544 27.18 5.30 30.43
C GLU A 544 27.80 4.22 31.32
N ILE A 545 27.00 3.40 32.01
CA ILE A 545 27.48 2.25 32.79
C ILE A 545 27.68 1.03 31.89
N MET A 546 26.76 0.78 30.93
CA MET A 546 26.90 -0.32 29.96
C MET A 546 28.16 -0.21 29.09
N GLN A 547 28.66 1.00 28.89
CA GLN A 547 29.83 1.33 28.06
C GLN A 547 30.96 1.99 28.86
N GLY A 548 30.87 1.98 30.18
CA GLY A 548 31.88 2.53 31.09
C GLY A 548 32.99 1.52 31.40
N THR A 549 33.41 1.45 32.65
CA THR A 549 34.37 0.44 33.12
C THR A 549 33.68 -0.80 33.69
N GLY A 550 34.39 -1.92 33.69
CA GLY A 550 33.91 -3.14 34.35
C GLY A 550 33.65 -2.93 35.83
N GLU A 551 34.52 -2.18 36.52
CA GLU A 551 34.33 -1.84 37.93
C GLU A 551 32.99 -1.14 38.18
N GLU A 552 32.68 -0.07 37.42
CA GLU A 552 31.41 0.65 37.53
C GLU A 552 30.19 -0.23 37.24
N LEU A 553 30.28 -1.09 36.23
CA LEU A 553 29.19 -2.00 35.87
C LEU A 553 28.88 -2.99 37.01
N PHE A 554 29.91 -3.64 37.56
CA PHE A 554 29.72 -4.62 38.63
C PHE A 554 29.36 -3.95 39.96
N ASP A 555 29.85 -2.75 40.25
CA ASP A 555 29.45 -1.97 41.42
C ASP A 555 27.97 -1.57 41.35
N HIS A 556 27.48 -1.17 40.16
CA HIS A 556 26.05 -0.92 39.92
C HIS A 556 25.20 -2.17 40.11
N ILE A 557 25.66 -3.33 39.61
CA ILE A 557 25.00 -4.62 39.82
C ILE A 557 24.88 -4.93 41.32
N VAL A 558 25.96 -4.77 42.07
CA VAL A 558 25.98 -5.03 43.52
C VAL A 558 25.09 -4.03 44.28
N GLN A 559 24.99 -2.78 43.84
CA GLN A 559 24.00 -1.82 44.35
C GLN A 559 22.57 -2.28 44.16
N CYS A 560 22.24 -2.75 42.96
CA CYS A 560 20.91 -3.27 42.68
C CYS A 560 20.59 -4.50 43.55
N ILE A 561 21.59 -5.36 43.80
CA ILE A 561 21.46 -6.50 44.70
C ILE A 561 21.20 -6.03 46.14
N ALA A 562 21.99 -5.09 46.65
CA ALA A 562 21.83 -4.53 47.99
C ALA A 562 20.39 -4.01 48.21
N ASP A 563 19.92 -3.19 47.26
CA ASP A 563 18.58 -2.60 47.28
C ASP A 563 17.48 -3.67 47.25
N PHE A 564 17.70 -4.76 46.52
CA PHE A 564 16.76 -5.88 46.46
C PHE A 564 16.73 -6.69 47.77
N LEU A 565 17.88 -6.94 48.38
CA LEU A 565 17.97 -7.66 49.66
C LEU A 565 17.30 -6.88 50.78
N ASP A 566 17.48 -5.56 50.80
CA ASP A 566 16.77 -4.65 51.71
C ASP A 566 15.26 -4.66 51.45
N TYR A 567 14.84 -4.53 50.19
CA TYR A 567 13.42 -4.59 49.79
C TYR A 567 12.74 -5.90 50.22
N MET A 568 13.44 -7.03 50.12
CA MET A 568 12.91 -8.35 50.49
C MET A 568 13.05 -8.66 51.99
N GLY A 569 13.72 -7.82 52.78
CA GLY A 569 13.95 -8.03 54.21
C GLY A 569 14.83 -9.25 54.51
N ILE A 570 15.82 -9.52 53.66
CA ILE A 570 16.71 -10.71 53.76
C ILE A 570 18.20 -10.35 53.82
N LYS A 571 18.53 -9.08 54.06
CA LYS A 571 19.92 -8.63 54.26
C LYS A 571 20.54 -9.38 55.44
N GLY A 572 21.69 -10.02 55.22
CA GLY A 572 22.39 -10.88 56.18
C GLY A 572 22.20 -12.40 55.99
N ALA A 573 21.29 -12.85 55.12
CA ALA A 573 21.19 -14.26 54.76
C ALA A 573 22.16 -14.62 53.62
N ARG A 574 23.10 -15.53 53.87
CA ARG A 574 24.00 -16.07 52.83
C ARG A 574 23.23 -17.08 51.94
N LEU A 575 22.59 -16.58 50.89
CA LEU A 575 21.80 -17.39 49.97
C LEU A 575 22.62 -17.85 48.74
N PRO A 576 22.37 -19.06 48.22
CA PRO A 576 22.96 -19.49 46.96
C PRO A 576 22.41 -18.67 45.79
N LEU A 577 23.28 -18.24 44.90
CA LEU A 577 23.00 -17.34 43.78
C LEU A 577 23.38 -18.01 42.45
N GLY A 578 22.45 -17.94 41.49
CA GLY A 578 22.69 -18.20 40.09
C GLY A 578 22.77 -16.90 39.30
N PHE A 579 23.85 -16.71 38.54
CA PHE A 579 24.07 -15.51 37.76
C PHE A 579 23.77 -15.77 36.27
N THR A 580 22.58 -15.41 35.80
CA THR A 580 22.32 -15.37 34.36
C THR A 580 23.04 -14.18 33.74
N PHE A 581 24.03 -14.49 32.91
CA PHE A 581 24.86 -13.55 32.20
C PHE A 581 24.78 -13.90 30.70
N SER A 582 23.94 -13.17 29.97
CA SER A 582 23.58 -13.48 28.57
C SER A 582 24.64 -13.05 27.55
N PHE A 583 25.90 -13.41 27.79
CA PHE A 583 27.01 -13.11 26.88
C PHE A 583 27.88 -14.36 26.69
N PRO A 584 28.66 -14.41 25.61
CA PRO A 584 29.57 -15.53 25.37
C PRO A 584 30.59 -15.67 26.51
N CYS A 585 30.48 -16.73 27.30
CA CYS A 585 31.42 -17.05 28.38
C CYS A 585 32.09 -18.40 28.14
N ARG A 586 33.41 -18.43 28.18
CA ARG A 586 34.17 -19.68 28.24
C ARG A 586 34.16 -20.14 29.70
N GLN A 587 33.40 -21.19 29.99
CA GLN A 587 33.32 -21.73 31.34
C GLN A 587 34.42 -22.78 31.55
N ALA A 588 35.04 -22.74 32.73
CA ALA A 588 35.95 -23.80 33.22
C ALA A 588 35.25 -24.71 34.24
N SER A 589 34.22 -24.19 34.90
CA SER A 589 33.30 -24.88 35.80
C SER A 589 31.97 -24.13 35.81
N ILE A 590 30.95 -24.70 36.46
CA ILE A 590 29.62 -24.07 36.54
C ILE A 590 29.65 -22.67 37.20
N ASP A 591 30.62 -22.42 38.08
CA ASP A 591 30.79 -21.19 38.86
C ASP A 591 31.98 -20.31 38.38
N LYS A 592 32.55 -20.61 37.20
CA LYS A 592 33.63 -19.82 36.58
C LYS A 592 33.34 -19.58 35.11
N GLY A 593 33.39 -18.32 34.69
CA GLY A 593 33.03 -17.92 33.33
C GLY A 593 33.82 -16.72 32.86
N THR A 594 34.79 -16.97 31.97
CA THR A 594 35.57 -15.90 31.34
C THR A 594 34.78 -15.28 30.20
N LEU A 595 34.53 -13.97 30.22
CA LEU A 595 33.85 -13.27 29.12
C LEU A 595 34.72 -13.35 27.85
N VAL A 596 34.17 -13.89 26.77
CA VAL A 596 34.88 -14.03 25.48
C VAL A 596 34.84 -12.73 24.68
N GLY A 597 33.72 -12.01 24.74
CA GLY A 597 33.54 -10.76 24.03
C GLY A 597 32.13 -10.20 24.23
N TRP A 598 32.02 -8.89 24.25
CA TRP A 598 30.74 -8.22 24.36
C TRP A 598 29.91 -8.36 23.09
N THR A 599 28.59 -8.47 23.29
CA THR A 599 27.60 -8.49 22.23
C THR A 599 26.48 -7.50 22.55
N LYS A 600 25.58 -7.27 21.59
CA LYS A 600 24.45 -6.33 21.71
C LYS A 600 24.94 -4.90 21.91
N GLY A 601 24.59 -4.25 23.03
CA GLY A 601 24.90 -2.84 23.33
C GLY A 601 25.93 -2.60 24.42
N PHE A 602 26.50 -3.66 25.02
CA PHE A 602 27.49 -3.55 26.09
C PHE A 602 28.90 -3.36 25.53
N LYS A 603 29.74 -2.61 26.24
CA LYS A 603 31.15 -2.38 25.89
C LYS A 603 32.00 -1.97 27.09
N ALA A 604 31.64 -2.42 28.30
CA ALA A 604 32.39 -2.07 29.49
C ALA A 604 33.85 -2.55 29.39
N THR A 605 34.82 -1.67 29.64
CA THR A 605 36.25 -2.00 29.56
C THR A 605 36.66 -2.95 30.68
N ASP A 606 37.79 -3.65 30.49
CA ASP A 606 38.39 -4.50 31.54
C ASP A 606 37.46 -5.65 32.01
N CYS A 607 36.54 -6.07 31.15
CA CYS A 607 35.68 -7.25 31.36
C CYS A 607 36.06 -8.43 30.44
N GLU A 608 36.41 -8.16 29.18
CA GLU A 608 36.72 -9.23 28.20
C GLU A 608 38.03 -9.92 28.59
N GLY A 609 38.01 -11.25 28.69
CA GLY A 609 39.14 -12.04 29.20
C GLY A 609 39.14 -12.25 30.71
N GLU A 610 38.26 -11.58 31.46
CA GLU A 610 38.13 -11.70 32.91
C GLU A 610 36.99 -12.65 33.31
N ASP A 611 37.12 -13.27 34.50
CA ASP A 611 36.07 -14.11 35.08
C ASP A 611 34.98 -13.25 35.73
N VAL A 612 33.77 -13.28 35.16
CA VAL A 612 32.66 -12.42 35.58
C VAL A 612 32.13 -12.76 36.99
N VAL A 613 32.36 -13.98 37.46
CA VAL A 613 32.01 -14.38 38.82
C VAL A 613 33.02 -13.77 39.79
N ASP A 614 34.31 -13.82 39.46
CA ASP A 614 35.34 -13.17 40.28
C ASP A 614 35.13 -11.65 40.32
N MET A 615 34.86 -11.01 39.18
CA MET A 615 34.50 -9.58 39.13
C MET A 615 33.32 -9.23 40.04
N LEU A 616 32.27 -10.06 40.04
CA LEU A 616 31.12 -9.89 40.94
C LEU A 616 31.51 -10.08 42.41
N ARG A 617 32.35 -11.08 42.73
CA ARG A 617 32.88 -11.29 44.09
C ARG A 617 33.71 -10.09 44.54
N GLU A 618 34.50 -9.49 43.66
CA GLU A 618 35.29 -8.30 43.96
C GLU A 618 34.40 -7.11 44.30
N ALA A 619 33.36 -6.87 43.50
CA ALA A 619 32.40 -5.79 43.74
C ALA A 619 31.64 -5.98 45.07
N ILE A 620 31.24 -7.21 45.40
CA ILE A 620 30.61 -7.53 46.69
C ILE A 620 31.56 -7.21 47.85
N ARG A 621 32.83 -7.61 47.72
CA ARG A 621 33.89 -7.35 48.72
C ARG A 621 34.21 -5.86 48.86
N ARG A 622 34.26 -5.09 47.77
CA ARG A 622 34.45 -3.63 47.80
C ARG A 622 33.34 -2.95 48.61
N ARG A 623 32.10 -3.41 48.45
CA ARG A 623 30.94 -2.85 49.15
C ARG A 623 30.88 -3.22 50.64
N ASN A 624 31.30 -4.43 51.01
CA ASN A 624 31.39 -4.90 52.39
C ASN A 624 30.09 -4.76 53.23
N GLU A 625 28.93 -5.01 52.62
CA GLU A 625 27.61 -4.92 53.28
C GLU A 625 26.88 -6.27 53.45
N PHE A 626 27.17 -7.24 52.58
CA PHE A 626 26.54 -8.56 52.57
C PHE A 626 27.45 -9.59 51.90
N ASP A 627 27.15 -10.88 52.05
CA ASP A 627 27.88 -11.98 51.43
C ASP A 627 26.93 -12.92 50.68
N LEU A 628 27.37 -13.46 49.54
CA LEU A 628 26.58 -14.32 48.66
C LEU A 628 27.37 -15.56 48.24
N ASP A 629 26.67 -16.69 48.15
CA ASP A 629 27.23 -17.96 47.66
C ASP A 629 26.96 -18.05 46.15
N ILE A 630 27.86 -17.54 45.31
CA ILE A 630 27.70 -17.62 43.84
C ILE A 630 28.04 -19.04 43.38
N VAL A 631 27.01 -19.79 43.02
CA VAL A 631 27.09 -21.23 42.72
C VAL A 631 27.17 -21.50 41.22
N ALA A 632 26.62 -20.61 40.40
CA ALA A 632 26.57 -20.82 38.96
C ALA A 632 26.58 -19.50 38.20
N VAL A 633 27.26 -19.48 37.05
CA VAL A 633 27.06 -18.51 35.97
C VAL A 633 26.43 -19.23 34.78
N VAL A 634 25.36 -18.67 34.22
CA VAL A 634 24.51 -19.34 33.23
C VAL A 634 24.16 -18.40 32.08
N ASN A 635 24.02 -18.94 30.87
CA ASN A 635 23.46 -18.17 29.75
C ASN A 635 21.92 -18.16 29.83
N ASP A 636 21.26 -17.12 29.30
CA ASP A 636 19.80 -17.00 29.32
C ASP A 636 19.08 -18.09 28.51
N THR A 637 19.68 -18.57 27.43
CA THR A 637 19.18 -19.75 26.69
C THR A 637 19.06 -20.95 27.61
N VAL A 638 20.11 -21.23 28.40
CA VAL A 638 20.18 -22.36 29.35
C VAL A 638 19.17 -22.17 30.47
N GLY A 639 19.07 -20.96 31.04
CA GLY A 639 18.04 -20.63 32.03
C GLY A 639 16.62 -20.81 31.47
N THR A 640 16.39 -20.43 30.21
CA THR A 640 15.08 -20.60 29.55
C THR A 640 14.75 -22.08 29.34
N MET A 641 15.71 -22.87 28.85
CA MET A 641 15.58 -24.32 28.70
C MET A 641 15.24 -24.99 30.05
N MET A 642 15.96 -24.63 31.12
CA MET A 642 15.75 -25.20 32.45
C MET A 642 14.41 -24.78 33.07
N THR A 643 13.96 -23.56 32.77
CA THR A 643 12.63 -23.08 33.20
C THR A 643 11.51 -23.90 32.60
N CYS A 644 11.56 -24.13 31.29
CA CYS A 644 10.56 -24.94 30.58
C CYS A 644 10.72 -26.44 30.90
N GLY A 645 11.95 -26.93 31.07
CA GLY A 645 12.25 -28.31 31.47
C GLY A 645 11.71 -28.71 32.84
N TYR A 646 11.49 -27.75 33.73
CA TYR A 646 10.83 -28.00 35.00
C TYR A 646 9.35 -28.38 34.85
N GLU A 647 8.68 -27.86 33.82
CA GLU A 647 7.26 -28.13 33.54
C GLU A 647 7.09 -29.26 32.52
N ASP A 648 7.94 -29.33 31.49
CA ASP A 648 7.93 -30.36 30.45
C ASP A 648 9.27 -31.11 30.36
N PRO A 649 9.33 -32.38 30.80
CA PRO A 649 10.53 -33.21 30.73
C PRO A 649 11.09 -33.43 29.32
N ASN A 650 10.33 -33.16 28.25
CA ASN A 650 10.81 -33.25 26.87
C ASN A 650 11.60 -32.00 26.43
N CYS A 651 11.67 -30.96 27.26
CA CYS A 651 12.37 -29.73 26.93
C CYS A 651 13.88 -29.89 27.07
N GLU A 652 14.59 -29.97 25.95
CA GLU A 652 16.05 -30.10 25.90
C GLU A 652 16.72 -29.04 25.02
N ILE A 653 15.97 -28.00 24.64
CA ILE A 653 16.45 -26.88 23.82
C ILE A 653 15.92 -25.59 24.42
N GLY A 654 16.78 -24.57 24.52
CA GLY A 654 16.41 -23.20 24.89
C GLY A 654 16.69 -22.26 23.73
N LEU A 655 15.71 -21.45 23.34
CA LEU A 655 15.80 -20.44 22.29
C LEU A 655 15.54 -19.05 22.86
N ILE A 656 16.42 -18.10 22.54
CA ILE A 656 16.19 -16.69 22.76
C ILE A 656 16.00 -16.01 21.40
N ALA A 657 14.90 -15.28 21.23
CA ALA A 657 14.63 -14.42 20.09
C ALA A 657 14.07 -13.07 20.57
N GLY A 658 14.98 -12.17 20.95
CA GLY A 658 14.70 -10.88 21.57
C GLY A 658 15.62 -9.78 21.03
N THR A 659 16.33 -9.06 21.92
CA THR A 659 17.35 -8.09 21.52
C THR A 659 18.46 -8.76 20.70
N GLY A 660 18.95 -9.90 21.18
CA GLY A 660 19.81 -10.84 20.43
C GLY A 660 19.06 -12.12 20.06
N THR A 661 19.78 -13.07 19.47
CA THR A 661 19.28 -14.43 19.23
C THR A 661 20.33 -15.47 19.56
N ASN A 662 19.93 -16.49 20.32
CA ASN A 662 20.82 -17.59 20.67
C ASN A 662 20.04 -18.89 20.93
N VAL A 663 20.73 -20.03 20.85
CA VAL A 663 20.16 -21.33 21.19
C VAL A 663 21.12 -22.13 22.06
N CYS A 664 20.57 -22.92 22.99
CA CYS A 664 21.27 -23.97 23.69
C CYS A 664 20.53 -25.30 23.55
N TYR A 665 21.23 -26.42 23.74
CA TYR A 665 20.60 -27.73 23.79
C TYR A 665 21.43 -28.72 24.61
N MET A 666 20.83 -29.78 25.12
CA MET A 666 21.57 -30.89 25.75
C MET A 666 22.38 -31.65 24.70
N GLU A 667 23.68 -31.81 24.83
CA GLU A 667 24.51 -32.62 23.92
C GLU A 667 25.04 -33.86 24.66
N ASP A 668 25.26 -34.95 23.94
CA ASP A 668 25.87 -36.15 24.50
C ASP A 668 27.35 -35.89 24.78
N MET A 669 27.84 -36.24 25.96
CA MET A 669 29.23 -35.96 26.37
C MET A 669 30.27 -36.52 25.38
N LYS A 670 30.00 -37.70 24.80
CA LYS A 670 30.84 -38.33 23.75
C LYS A 670 31.08 -37.44 22.52
N ASN A 671 30.21 -36.47 22.26
CA ASN A 671 30.33 -35.55 21.12
C ASN A 671 31.09 -34.26 21.50
N ILE A 672 31.32 -33.99 22.80
CA ILE A 672 31.93 -32.76 23.30
C ILE A 672 33.43 -33.01 23.54
N GLU A 673 34.23 -33.05 22.47
CA GLU A 673 35.64 -33.43 22.56
C GLU A 673 36.52 -32.45 23.37
N ILE A 674 36.00 -31.25 23.63
CA ILE A 674 36.69 -30.18 24.38
C ILE A 674 36.55 -30.30 25.89
N VAL A 675 35.71 -31.20 26.40
CA VAL A 675 35.57 -31.53 27.82
C VAL A 675 35.97 -33.00 28.01
N GLU A 676 36.66 -33.31 29.10
CA GLU A 676 36.99 -34.70 29.42
C GLU A 676 35.75 -35.45 29.93
N GLY A 677 35.57 -36.69 29.44
CA GLY A 677 34.47 -37.58 29.83
C GLY A 677 33.50 -37.87 28.70
N ASN A 678 33.00 -39.11 28.63
CA ASN A 678 32.14 -39.58 27.53
C ASN A 678 30.73 -40.00 27.99
N GLU A 679 30.45 -39.97 29.29
CA GLU A 679 29.20 -40.45 29.88
C GLU A 679 28.24 -39.31 30.22
N GLY A 680 26.95 -39.53 29.98
CA GLY A 680 25.90 -38.55 30.26
C GLY A 680 25.77 -37.46 29.18
N GLN A 681 25.20 -36.32 29.59
CA GLN A 681 24.92 -35.19 28.71
C GLN A 681 25.34 -33.89 29.38
N MET A 682 25.58 -32.86 28.57
CA MET A 682 25.83 -31.50 29.03
C MET A 682 25.14 -30.50 28.13
N CYS A 683 24.53 -29.46 28.70
CA CYS A 683 23.98 -28.37 27.91
C CYS A 683 25.12 -27.59 27.21
N ILE A 684 24.97 -27.38 25.90
CA ILE A 684 25.84 -26.55 25.08
C ILE A 684 25.14 -25.24 24.78
N ASN A 685 25.83 -24.13 25.07
CA ASN A 685 25.47 -22.81 24.56
C ASN A 685 26.12 -22.64 23.18
N THR A 686 25.33 -22.56 22.12
CA THR A 686 25.89 -22.57 20.75
C THR A 686 26.59 -21.27 20.38
N GLU A 687 26.16 -20.14 20.94
CA GLU A 687 26.51 -18.80 20.45
C GLU A 687 26.32 -18.68 18.93
N TRP A 688 25.19 -19.20 18.42
CA TRP A 688 24.91 -19.28 16.98
C TRP A 688 24.82 -17.91 16.27
N GLY A 689 24.82 -16.80 17.03
CA GLY A 689 24.70 -15.46 16.49
C GLY A 689 25.88 -15.12 15.58
N ALA A 690 27.05 -15.71 15.86
CA ALA A 690 28.28 -15.61 15.07
C ALA A 690 28.30 -16.49 13.82
N PHE A 691 27.27 -17.31 13.58
CA PHE A 691 27.15 -18.07 12.33
C PHE A 691 27.26 -17.12 11.13
N GLY A 692 28.10 -17.48 10.16
CA GLY A 692 28.34 -16.64 8.98
C GLY A 692 29.46 -15.61 9.12
N ASP A 693 30.08 -15.44 10.29
CA ASP A 693 31.23 -14.55 10.49
C ASP A 693 32.44 -14.97 9.63
N ASN A 694 32.51 -16.25 9.26
CA ASN A 694 33.49 -16.81 8.31
C ASN A 694 33.08 -16.69 6.84
N GLY A 695 31.92 -16.11 6.55
CA GLY A 695 31.39 -15.89 5.20
C GLY A 695 30.52 -17.01 4.64
N CYS A 696 30.25 -18.10 5.38
CA CYS A 696 29.49 -19.25 4.86
C CYS A 696 28.05 -18.92 4.42
N ILE A 697 27.49 -17.81 4.89
CA ILE A 697 26.16 -17.30 4.50
C ILE A 697 26.20 -15.97 3.75
N ASP A 698 27.35 -15.53 3.22
CA ASP A 698 27.47 -14.23 2.55
C ASP A 698 26.59 -14.10 1.30
N HIS A 699 26.19 -15.23 0.70
CA HIS A 699 25.30 -15.29 -0.47
C HIS A 699 23.84 -14.91 -0.15
N ILE A 700 23.38 -15.06 1.09
CA ILE A 700 22.04 -14.60 1.53
C ILE A 700 22.05 -13.20 2.16
N ARG A 701 23.23 -12.61 2.37
CA ARG A 701 23.37 -11.25 2.90
C ARG A 701 23.11 -10.23 1.80
N THR A 702 22.18 -9.32 2.07
CA THR A 702 21.84 -8.21 1.17
C THR A 702 22.79 -7.04 1.35
N LYS A 703 22.70 -6.04 0.46
CA LYS A 703 23.42 -4.76 0.65
C LYS A 703 23.03 -4.07 1.96
N TYR A 704 21.79 -4.24 2.42
CA TYR A 704 21.28 -3.63 3.64
C TYR A 704 21.87 -4.30 4.89
N ASP A 705 22.03 -5.63 4.87
CA ASP A 705 22.66 -6.36 5.98
C ASP A 705 24.13 -5.97 6.16
N ARG A 706 24.85 -5.71 5.05
CA ARG A 706 26.24 -5.23 5.07
C ARG A 706 26.34 -3.83 5.67
N GLU A 707 25.46 -2.92 5.26
CA GLU A 707 25.41 -1.55 5.79
C GLU A 707 25.10 -1.53 7.30
N VAL A 708 24.18 -2.40 7.77
CA VAL A 708 23.88 -2.55 9.20
C VAL A 708 25.07 -3.13 9.97
N ASP A 709 25.78 -4.10 9.39
CA ASP A 709 26.98 -4.70 9.98
C ASP A 709 28.13 -3.70 10.11
N GLU A 710 28.48 -2.99 9.02
CA GLU A 710 29.53 -1.97 8.98
C GLU A 710 29.25 -0.82 9.94
N GLY A 711 27.98 -0.44 10.10
CA GLY A 711 27.56 0.59 11.03
C GLY A 711 27.43 0.13 12.49
N SER A 712 27.53 -1.15 12.79
CA SER A 712 27.30 -1.69 14.15
C SER A 712 28.47 -1.44 15.11
N LEU A 713 28.25 -1.73 16.40
CA LEU A 713 29.32 -1.69 17.41
C LEU A 713 30.37 -2.79 17.23
N ASN A 714 30.02 -3.86 16.51
CA ASN A 714 30.85 -5.04 16.29
C ASN A 714 30.88 -5.45 14.79
N PRO A 715 31.48 -4.63 13.90
CA PRO A 715 31.52 -4.93 12.47
C PRO A 715 32.17 -6.27 12.16
N GLY A 716 31.56 -7.02 11.23
CA GLY A 716 32.03 -8.33 10.81
C GLY A 716 31.74 -9.47 11.78
N LYS A 717 31.09 -9.17 12.92
CA LYS A 717 30.69 -10.15 13.94
C LYS A 717 29.18 -10.29 14.05
N GLN A 718 28.71 -11.40 14.61
CA GLN A 718 27.29 -11.65 14.88
C GLN A 718 26.41 -11.53 13.63
N ARG A 719 26.92 -11.94 12.46
CA ARG A 719 26.24 -11.69 11.17
C ARG A 719 24.87 -12.36 11.09
N TYR A 720 24.71 -13.58 11.62
CA TYR A 720 23.43 -14.26 11.65
C TYR A 720 22.45 -13.62 12.65
N GLU A 721 22.94 -13.21 13.82
CA GLU A 721 22.12 -12.48 14.80
C GLU A 721 21.59 -11.15 14.25
N LYS A 722 22.42 -10.43 13.48
CA LYS A 722 22.04 -9.19 12.80
C LYS A 722 20.90 -9.35 11.79
N MET A 723 20.72 -10.55 11.24
CA MET A 723 19.62 -10.84 10.30
C MET A 723 18.35 -11.36 10.98
N THR A 724 18.39 -11.66 12.28
CA THR A 724 17.33 -12.44 12.95
C THR A 724 16.79 -11.82 14.24
N SER A 725 17.54 -10.92 14.90
CA SER A 725 17.17 -10.38 16.22
C SER A 725 16.64 -8.94 16.19
N GLY A 726 15.82 -8.62 17.21
CA GLY A 726 15.04 -7.39 17.29
C GLY A 726 15.86 -6.10 17.38
N MET A 727 17.13 -6.17 17.77
CA MET A 727 18.04 -5.01 17.77
C MET A 727 18.37 -4.52 16.34
N TYR A 728 18.36 -5.41 15.35
CA TYR A 728 18.88 -5.10 14.01
C TYR A 728 17.81 -5.10 12.92
N LEU A 729 16.69 -5.81 13.09
CA LEU A 729 15.61 -5.83 12.08
C LEU A 729 15.12 -4.42 11.73
N GLY A 730 14.98 -3.55 12.74
CA GLY A 730 14.59 -2.16 12.54
C GLY A 730 15.59 -1.34 11.73
N GLU A 731 16.89 -1.62 11.88
CA GLU A 731 17.93 -0.94 11.12
C GLU A 731 17.97 -1.43 9.67
N ILE A 732 17.72 -2.72 9.42
CA ILE A 732 17.57 -3.26 8.05
C ILE A 732 16.39 -2.57 7.37
N VAL A 733 15.23 -2.50 8.03
CA VAL A 733 14.06 -1.75 7.54
C VAL A 733 14.44 -0.31 7.24
N ARG A 734 15.07 0.40 8.19
CA ARG A 734 15.48 1.81 8.02
C ARG A 734 16.37 2.01 6.78
N GLN A 735 17.34 1.11 6.55
CA GLN A 735 18.23 1.19 5.38
C GLN A 735 17.49 0.95 4.06
N ILE A 736 16.52 0.03 4.02
CA ILE A 736 15.65 -0.17 2.85
C ILE A 736 14.82 1.09 2.60
N LEU A 737 14.20 1.65 3.63
CA LEU A 737 13.39 2.87 3.50
C LEU A 737 14.21 4.07 2.99
N ILE A 738 15.46 4.22 3.46
CA ILE A 738 16.38 5.24 2.93
C ILE A 738 16.65 5.03 1.44
N ASP A 739 16.93 3.80 1.01
CA ASP A 739 17.20 3.49 -0.39
C ASP A 739 15.98 3.75 -1.28
N LEU A 740 14.81 3.30 -0.86
CA LEU A 740 13.54 3.54 -1.57
C LEU A 740 13.20 5.04 -1.64
N THR A 741 13.50 5.80 -0.58
CA THR A 741 13.34 7.26 -0.56
C THR A 741 14.30 7.92 -1.56
N LYS A 742 15.58 7.56 -1.57
CA LYS A 742 16.56 8.07 -2.57
C LYS A 742 16.11 7.78 -4.01
N GLN A 743 15.43 6.65 -4.21
CA GLN A 743 14.88 6.22 -5.49
C GLN A 743 13.58 6.95 -5.90
N GLY A 744 13.01 7.80 -5.03
CA GLY A 744 11.77 8.52 -5.24
C GLY A 744 10.50 7.67 -5.06
N LEU A 745 10.62 6.50 -4.42
CA LEU A 745 9.51 5.55 -4.22
C LEU A 745 8.80 5.72 -2.88
N LEU A 746 9.40 6.44 -1.94
CA LEU A 746 8.85 6.72 -0.61
C LEU A 746 9.05 8.19 -0.24
N PHE A 747 8.14 8.70 0.59
CA PHE A 747 8.24 10.00 1.27
C PHE A 747 8.55 11.16 0.33
N ARG A 748 8.00 11.11 -0.90
CA ARG A 748 8.23 12.10 -1.97
C ARG A 748 9.72 12.31 -2.29
N GLY A 749 10.56 11.31 -2.03
CA GLY A 749 12.01 11.38 -2.21
C GLY A 749 12.78 12.13 -1.14
N HIS A 750 12.14 12.52 -0.03
CA HIS A 750 12.73 13.37 1.00
C HIS A 750 13.15 12.54 2.22
N ILE A 751 14.46 12.46 2.48
CA ILE A 751 15.00 11.77 3.66
C ILE A 751 14.91 12.72 4.86
N SER A 752 13.98 12.48 5.78
CA SER A 752 13.82 13.28 7.00
C SER A 752 14.93 13.00 8.02
N GLU A 753 15.16 13.94 8.95
CA GLU A 753 16.10 13.73 10.08
C GLU A 753 15.71 12.53 10.94
N SER A 754 14.41 12.31 11.14
CA SER A 754 13.90 11.12 11.82
C SER A 754 14.34 9.83 11.13
N LEU A 755 14.25 9.75 9.79
CA LEU A 755 14.69 8.56 9.05
C LEU A 755 16.21 8.33 9.11
N ARG A 756 17.00 9.38 9.32
CA ARG A 756 18.46 9.29 9.53
C ARG A 756 18.82 8.74 10.91
N LYS A 757 17.94 8.90 11.91
CA LYS A 757 18.18 8.47 13.29
C LYS A 757 18.20 6.94 13.39
N ARG A 758 19.35 6.38 13.78
CA ARG A 758 19.50 4.95 14.06
C ARG A 758 18.63 4.53 15.25
N GLY A 759 18.11 3.31 15.19
CA GLY A 759 17.26 2.72 16.23
C GLY A 759 15.83 3.26 16.26
N ILE A 760 15.40 4.05 15.26
CA ILE A 760 14.03 4.62 15.26
C ILE A 760 12.93 3.55 15.13
N PHE A 761 13.23 2.42 14.49
CA PHE A 761 12.31 1.29 14.36
C PHE A 761 12.60 0.22 15.42
N GLU A 762 12.25 0.51 16.67
CA GLU A 762 12.27 -0.50 17.74
C GLU A 762 11.35 -1.69 17.42
N THR A 763 11.62 -2.87 17.99
CA THR A 763 10.82 -4.09 17.80
C THR A 763 9.33 -3.88 18.06
N LYS A 764 8.97 -2.99 19.00
CA LYS A 764 7.56 -2.64 19.29
C LYS A 764 6.86 -2.01 18.09
N PHE A 765 7.56 -1.15 17.33
CA PHE A 765 6.99 -0.47 16.17
C PHE A 765 6.86 -1.42 14.98
N LEU A 766 7.86 -2.29 14.75
CA LEU A 766 7.75 -3.36 13.74
C LEU A 766 6.53 -4.25 14.03
N SER A 767 6.38 -4.68 15.28
CA SER A 767 5.26 -5.52 15.71
C SER A 767 3.90 -4.82 15.57
N GLN A 768 3.85 -3.51 15.82
CA GLN A 768 2.64 -2.70 15.60
C GLN A 768 2.32 -2.58 14.11
N ILE A 769 3.28 -2.16 13.28
CA ILE A 769 3.10 -1.96 11.83
C ILE A 769 2.57 -3.22 11.13
N GLU A 770 3.05 -4.40 11.54
CA GLU A 770 2.66 -5.69 10.96
C GLU A 770 1.40 -6.31 11.57
N SER A 771 0.76 -5.68 12.56
CA SER A 771 -0.42 -6.24 13.20
C SER A 771 -1.60 -6.38 12.23
N ASP A 772 -2.20 -7.57 12.18
CA ASP A 772 -3.39 -7.85 11.35
C ASP A 772 -4.63 -7.08 11.79
N ARG A 773 -4.65 -6.63 13.05
CA ARG A 773 -5.77 -5.89 13.64
C ARG A 773 -5.71 -4.39 13.35
N LEU A 774 -4.60 -3.89 12.80
CA LEU A 774 -4.47 -2.46 12.50
C LEU A 774 -4.96 -2.14 11.09
N ALA A 775 -5.85 -1.16 11.02
CA ALA A 775 -6.21 -0.51 9.77
C ALA A 775 -5.01 0.31 9.26
N LEU A 776 -4.94 0.55 7.95
CA LEU A 776 -3.83 1.29 7.32
C LEU A 776 -3.61 2.69 7.93
N LEU A 777 -4.70 3.37 8.34
CA LEU A 777 -4.64 4.64 9.08
C LEU A 777 -3.85 4.56 10.39
N GLN A 778 -3.89 3.43 11.09
CA GLN A 778 -3.15 3.26 12.34
C GLN A 778 -1.67 3.02 12.08
N VAL A 779 -1.31 2.27 11.02
CA VAL A 779 0.08 2.16 10.56
C VAL A 779 0.65 3.53 10.25
N ARG A 780 -0.11 4.36 9.53
CA ARG A 780 0.26 5.75 9.26
C ARG A 780 0.48 6.57 10.53
N ARG A 781 -0.40 6.45 11.53
CA ARG A 781 -0.22 7.14 12.82
C ARG A 781 1.07 6.72 13.53
N VAL A 782 1.43 5.45 13.48
CA VAL A 782 2.72 4.97 14.04
C VAL A 782 3.88 5.64 13.31
N LEU A 783 3.86 5.69 11.97
CA LEU A 783 4.92 6.35 11.19
C LEU A 783 5.00 7.86 11.47
N GLN A 784 3.86 8.53 11.61
CA GLN A 784 3.80 9.94 11.98
C GLN A 784 4.30 10.21 13.40
N GLN A 785 4.04 9.31 14.35
CA GLN A 785 4.61 9.37 15.71
C GLN A 785 6.13 9.23 15.69
N LEU A 786 6.67 8.48 14.74
CA LEU A 786 8.11 8.41 14.47
C LEU A 786 8.64 9.64 13.72
N GLY A 787 7.81 10.64 13.43
CA GLY A 787 8.21 11.84 12.70
C GLY A 787 8.46 11.59 11.21
N LEU A 788 7.80 10.60 10.62
CA LEU A 788 7.81 10.33 9.18
C LEU A 788 6.51 10.86 8.56
N ASP A 789 6.62 11.82 7.62
CA ASP A 789 5.47 12.31 6.85
C ASP A 789 5.06 11.28 5.81
N SER A 790 4.30 10.27 6.23
CA SER A 790 3.85 9.17 5.39
C SER A 790 2.43 9.40 4.83
N THR A 791 2.24 8.95 3.59
CA THR A 791 0.94 8.69 2.97
C THR A 791 0.49 7.25 3.24
N CYS A 792 -0.73 6.88 2.87
CA CYS A 792 -1.20 5.49 2.88
C CYS A 792 -0.36 4.61 1.96
N GLU A 793 0.00 5.10 0.77
CA GLU A 793 0.88 4.37 -0.14
C GLU A 793 2.25 4.13 0.50
N ASP A 794 2.84 5.16 1.14
CA ASP A 794 4.07 4.98 1.92
C ASP A 794 3.88 3.95 3.05
N SER A 795 2.73 3.98 3.72
CA SER A 795 2.42 3.08 4.84
C SER A 795 2.25 1.62 4.38
N ILE A 796 1.69 1.39 3.19
CA ILE A 796 1.62 0.07 2.55
C ILE A 796 3.03 -0.43 2.27
N ILE A 797 3.85 0.39 1.60
CA ILE A 797 5.22 0.03 1.24
C ILE A 797 6.06 -0.25 2.49
N VAL A 798 5.98 0.60 3.53
CA VAL A 798 6.69 0.38 4.80
C VAL A 798 6.25 -0.91 5.47
N LYS A 799 4.95 -1.22 5.46
CA LYS A 799 4.42 -2.50 5.99
C LYS A 799 4.95 -3.69 5.19
N GLU A 800 4.99 -3.63 3.86
CA GLU A 800 5.57 -4.67 3.00
C GLU A 800 7.07 -4.87 3.28
N VAL A 801 7.83 -3.80 3.47
CA VAL A 801 9.25 -3.84 3.83
C VAL A 801 9.45 -4.51 5.19
N CYS A 802 8.67 -4.12 6.21
CA CYS A 802 8.74 -4.75 7.54
C CYS A 802 8.48 -6.26 7.44
N ALA A 803 7.39 -6.65 6.77
CA ALA A 803 7.00 -8.04 6.59
C ALA A 803 8.07 -8.86 5.85
N ALA A 804 8.71 -8.31 4.82
CA ALA A 804 9.79 -8.99 4.11
C ALA A 804 11.00 -9.28 5.04
N VAL A 805 11.40 -8.30 5.86
CA VAL A 805 12.52 -8.43 6.80
C VAL A 805 12.19 -9.40 7.93
N SER A 806 11.03 -9.25 8.57
CA SER A 806 10.63 -10.08 9.70
C SER A 806 10.34 -11.54 9.30
N THR A 807 9.76 -11.76 8.11
CA THR A 807 9.54 -13.10 7.55
C THR A 807 10.86 -13.81 7.31
N ARG A 808 11.83 -13.13 6.66
CA ARG A 808 13.17 -13.69 6.46
C ARG A 808 13.83 -14.05 7.78
N ALA A 809 13.75 -13.15 8.77
CA ALA A 809 14.31 -13.35 10.11
C ALA A 809 13.75 -14.61 10.80
N ALA A 810 12.43 -14.78 10.79
CA ALA A 810 11.76 -15.94 11.37
C ALA A 810 12.15 -17.25 10.66
N ARG A 811 12.21 -17.23 9.32
CA ARG A 811 12.57 -18.39 8.49
C ARG A 811 14.03 -18.79 8.67
N LEU A 812 14.94 -17.82 8.74
CA LEU A 812 16.35 -18.07 9.06
C LEU A 812 16.50 -18.70 10.44
N CYS A 813 15.85 -18.13 11.47
CA CYS A 813 15.86 -18.69 12.83
C CYS A 813 15.29 -20.11 12.87
N GLY A 814 14.23 -20.38 12.09
CA GLY A 814 13.65 -21.71 11.93
C GLY A 814 14.61 -22.71 11.27
N ALA A 815 15.36 -22.30 10.24
CA ALA A 815 16.37 -23.13 9.60
C ALA A 815 17.53 -23.48 10.56
N GLY A 816 17.97 -22.51 11.38
CA GLY A 816 18.97 -22.76 12.42
C GLY A 816 18.48 -23.76 13.46
N LEU A 817 17.25 -23.58 13.96
CA LEU A 817 16.66 -24.49 14.95
C LEU A 817 16.39 -25.89 14.37
N ALA A 818 16.00 -25.98 13.10
CA ALA A 818 15.84 -27.26 12.39
C ALA A 818 17.14 -28.07 12.40
N ALA A 819 18.30 -27.42 12.26
CA ALA A 819 19.60 -28.08 12.33
C ALA A 819 19.86 -28.69 13.71
N VAL A 820 19.49 -27.99 14.79
CA VAL A 820 19.66 -28.44 16.18
C VAL A 820 18.74 -29.63 16.49
N VAL A 821 17.47 -29.58 16.11
CA VAL A 821 16.52 -30.69 16.38
C VAL A 821 16.86 -31.95 15.57
N GLU A 822 17.29 -31.79 14.30
CA GLU A 822 17.75 -32.93 13.50
C GLU A 822 19.06 -33.52 14.05
N LYS A 823 19.98 -32.68 14.58
CA LYS A 823 21.15 -33.17 15.32
C LYS A 823 20.76 -34.01 16.50
N LYS A 824 19.84 -33.53 17.32
CA LYS A 824 19.33 -34.28 18.47
C LYS A 824 18.70 -35.61 18.07
N ARG A 825 17.90 -35.63 17.00
CA ARG A 825 17.27 -36.84 16.49
C ARG A 825 18.32 -37.86 16.03
N GLN A 826 19.32 -37.41 15.28
CA GLN A 826 20.40 -38.25 14.76
C GLN A 826 21.32 -38.77 15.87
N ASN A 827 21.69 -37.94 16.85
CA ASN A 827 22.53 -38.34 17.98
C ASN A 827 21.87 -39.46 18.81
N ARG A 828 20.54 -39.39 18.98
CA ARG A 828 19.73 -40.42 19.63
C ARG A 828 19.50 -41.66 18.76
N GLY A 829 19.85 -41.62 17.47
CA GLY A 829 19.66 -42.73 16.53
C GLY A 829 18.20 -43.10 16.28
N VAL A 830 17.26 -42.16 16.44
CA VAL A 830 15.81 -42.42 16.30
C VAL A 830 15.27 -41.94 14.96
N GLU A 831 14.29 -42.66 14.41
CA GLU A 831 13.62 -42.25 13.18
C GLU A 831 12.80 -40.97 13.37
N ARG A 832 12.05 -40.88 14.48
CA ARG A 832 11.26 -39.70 14.87
C ARG A 832 11.65 -39.22 16.25
N LEU A 833 11.70 -37.90 16.42
CA LEU A 833 11.98 -37.25 17.71
C LEU A 833 10.78 -36.42 18.16
N GLN A 834 10.33 -36.61 19.39
CA GLN A 834 9.46 -35.66 20.08
C GLN A 834 10.32 -34.85 21.05
N ILE A 835 10.24 -33.52 20.97
CA ILE A 835 11.09 -32.62 21.76
C ILE A 835 10.39 -31.29 21.99
N THR A 836 10.69 -30.66 23.12
CA THR A 836 10.20 -29.33 23.45
C THR A 836 11.34 -28.31 23.41
N VAL A 837 11.02 -27.12 22.91
CA VAL A 837 11.90 -25.94 22.88
C VAL A 837 11.30 -24.91 23.82
N GLY A 838 12.03 -24.57 24.89
CA GLY A 838 11.72 -23.42 25.73
C GLY A 838 12.13 -22.13 25.03
N VAL A 839 11.22 -21.17 24.90
CA VAL A 839 11.46 -19.92 24.16
C VAL A 839 11.25 -18.70 25.05
N ASP A 840 12.14 -17.71 24.93
CA ASP A 840 11.94 -16.36 25.47
C ASP A 840 12.43 -15.31 24.45
N GLY A 841 12.08 -14.05 24.70
CA GLY A 841 12.49 -12.90 23.91
C GLY A 841 11.32 -12.05 23.41
N THR A 842 11.54 -10.73 23.41
CA THR A 842 10.52 -9.74 23.07
C THR A 842 10.04 -9.84 21.63
N LEU A 843 10.92 -10.16 20.68
CA LEU A 843 10.55 -10.32 19.28
C LEU A 843 9.63 -11.54 19.10
N TYR A 844 9.96 -12.68 19.71
CA TYR A 844 9.10 -13.88 19.65
C TYR A 844 7.73 -13.65 20.31
N LYS A 845 7.72 -12.94 21.45
CA LYS A 845 6.51 -12.67 22.24
C LYS A 845 5.57 -11.66 21.59
N LEU A 846 6.10 -10.58 21.03
CA LEU A 846 5.30 -9.42 20.61
C LEU A 846 5.01 -9.40 19.11
N HIS A 847 5.87 -9.99 18.28
CA HIS A 847 5.71 -9.91 16.83
C HIS A 847 4.55 -10.80 16.36
N PRO A 848 3.60 -10.28 15.56
CA PRO A 848 2.38 -11.01 15.19
C PRO A 848 2.64 -12.30 14.40
N HIS A 849 3.70 -12.32 13.60
CA HIS A 849 3.96 -13.42 12.66
C HIS A 849 5.20 -14.27 12.97
N PHE A 850 6.12 -13.78 13.82
CA PHE A 850 7.48 -14.34 13.91
C PHE A 850 7.48 -15.77 14.45
N SER A 851 6.78 -16.00 15.56
CA SER A 851 6.69 -17.31 16.21
C SER A 851 6.06 -18.35 15.28
N ARG A 852 4.92 -18.02 14.65
CA ARG A 852 4.24 -18.89 13.70
C ARG A 852 5.13 -19.27 12.51
N LEU A 853 5.76 -18.30 11.85
CA LEU A 853 6.62 -18.54 10.69
C LEU A 853 7.85 -19.36 11.04
N LEU A 854 8.45 -19.14 12.22
CA LEU A 854 9.57 -19.94 12.73
C LEU A 854 9.13 -21.40 12.92
N GLN A 855 8.00 -21.63 13.58
CA GLN A 855 7.45 -22.97 13.83
C GLN A 855 7.11 -23.72 12.52
N GLU A 856 6.49 -23.03 11.56
CA GLU A 856 6.22 -23.56 10.22
C GLU A 856 7.51 -23.98 9.52
N THR A 857 8.54 -23.12 9.57
CA THR A 857 9.83 -23.39 8.94
C THR A 857 10.54 -24.60 9.56
N VAL A 858 10.52 -24.74 10.89
CA VAL A 858 11.08 -25.91 11.57
C VAL A 858 10.36 -27.19 11.14
N LYS A 859 9.03 -27.15 11.05
CA LYS A 859 8.22 -28.30 10.60
C LYS A 859 8.53 -28.70 9.16
N GLU A 860 8.74 -27.72 8.27
CA GLU A 860 9.11 -27.96 6.88
C GLU A 860 10.51 -28.56 6.73
N LEU A 861 11.48 -28.08 7.53
CA LEU A 861 12.91 -28.44 7.39
C LEU A 861 13.36 -29.61 8.28
N ALA A 862 12.59 -29.96 9.31
CA ALA A 862 12.82 -31.10 10.19
C ALA A 862 11.53 -31.94 10.35
N PRO A 863 10.99 -32.52 9.25
CA PRO A 863 9.68 -33.17 9.25
C PRO A 863 9.60 -34.43 10.14
N GLN A 864 10.76 -34.99 10.53
CA GLN A 864 10.85 -36.14 11.42
C GLN A 864 10.91 -35.74 12.91
N CYS A 865 10.91 -34.44 13.21
CA CYS A 865 10.91 -33.91 14.56
C CYS A 865 9.54 -33.29 14.88
N ALA A 866 8.81 -33.87 15.84
CA ALA A 866 7.63 -33.28 16.44
C ALA A 866 8.05 -32.30 17.54
N VAL A 867 8.21 -31.02 17.15
CA VAL A 867 8.71 -29.96 18.03
C VAL A 867 7.56 -29.19 18.68
N THR A 868 7.55 -29.14 20.01
CA THR A 868 6.64 -28.28 20.79
C THR A 868 7.39 -27.03 21.24
N PHE A 869 6.75 -25.86 21.14
CA PHE A 869 7.35 -24.59 21.57
C PHE A 869 6.64 -24.11 22.83
N MET A 870 7.39 -23.99 23.93
CA MET A 870 6.87 -23.56 25.22
C MET A 870 7.44 -22.18 25.56
N LEU A 871 6.56 -21.21 25.76
CA LEU A 871 6.98 -19.87 26.15
C LEU A 871 7.36 -19.83 27.63
N SER A 872 8.52 -19.26 27.95
CA SER A 872 8.87 -18.94 29.33
C SER A 872 8.20 -17.64 29.77
N GLU A 873 7.21 -17.73 30.65
CA GLU A 873 6.49 -16.57 31.20
C GLU A 873 7.36 -15.77 32.20
N ASP A 874 8.10 -16.48 33.05
CA ASP A 874 8.91 -15.89 34.14
C ASP A 874 10.36 -15.56 33.71
N GLY A 875 10.75 -15.97 32.50
CA GLY A 875 12.09 -15.78 31.92
C GLY A 875 13.19 -16.65 32.54
N SER A 876 14.44 -16.36 32.19
CA SER A 876 15.65 -17.13 32.56
C SER A 876 15.90 -17.27 34.07
N GLY A 877 15.36 -16.37 34.90
CA GLY A 877 15.62 -16.31 36.35
C GLY A 877 15.13 -17.53 37.13
N LYS A 878 14.00 -18.15 36.74
CA LYS A 878 13.54 -19.42 37.32
C LYS A 878 14.54 -20.54 37.05
N GLY A 879 15.03 -20.61 35.82
CA GLY A 879 16.03 -21.58 35.38
C GLY A 879 17.37 -21.43 36.09
N ALA A 880 17.86 -20.20 36.28
CA ALA A 880 19.09 -19.95 37.03
C ALA A 880 19.01 -20.47 38.47
N ALA A 881 17.87 -20.29 39.14
CA ALA A 881 17.64 -20.84 40.46
C ALA A 881 17.57 -22.38 40.45
N LEU A 882 16.96 -22.98 39.42
CA LEU A 882 16.93 -24.45 39.24
C LEU A 882 18.33 -25.01 39.01
N ILE A 883 19.13 -24.38 38.13
CA ILE A 883 20.53 -24.76 37.89
C ILE A 883 21.32 -24.66 39.20
N THR A 884 21.14 -23.59 39.97
CA THR A 884 21.77 -23.42 41.28
C THR A 884 21.40 -24.55 42.24
N ALA A 885 20.13 -24.97 42.26
CA ALA A 885 19.66 -26.08 43.08
C ALA A 885 20.30 -27.42 42.66
N VAL A 886 20.37 -27.69 41.36
CA VAL A 886 21.00 -28.89 40.79
C VAL A 886 22.50 -28.91 41.08
N ALA A 887 23.19 -27.80 40.86
CA ALA A 887 24.63 -27.65 41.13
C ALA A 887 24.97 -27.92 42.60
N LYS A 888 24.21 -27.32 43.54
CA LYS A 888 24.41 -27.59 44.98
C LYS A 888 24.16 -29.04 45.36
N ARG A 889 23.19 -29.70 44.72
CA ARG A 889 22.92 -31.12 44.96
C ARG A 889 24.11 -31.97 44.52
N LEU A 890 24.62 -31.77 43.30
CA LEU A 890 25.72 -32.56 42.74
C LEU A 890 27.01 -32.39 43.57
N HIS A 891 27.27 -31.18 44.08
CA HIS A 891 28.40 -30.92 44.97
C HIS A 891 28.33 -31.72 46.28
N ASN A 892 27.12 -31.97 46.81
CA ASN A 892 26.90 -32.75 48.04
C ASN A 892 26.94 -34.28 47.82
N VAL A 893 26.79 -34.76 46.58
CA VAL A 893 26.85 -36.19 46.25
C VAL A 893 28.30 -36.67 46.08
N GLY A 894 29.19 -35.82 45.54
CA GLY A 894 30.63 -36.14 45.39
C GLY A 894 31.47 -36.08 46.68
N GLN A 895 30.89 -35.68 47.82
CA GLN A 895 31.53 -35.66 49.13
C GLN A 895 31.14 -36.85 50.03
N LYS A 896 30.36 -37.80 49.52
CA LYS A 896 30.05 -39.10 50.15
C LYS A 896 30.69 -40.21 49.34
#